data_AF-Q0CQP2-F1
#
_entry.id   AF-Q0CQP2-F1
#
_cell.length_a   1.000
_cell.length_b   1.000
_cell.length_c   1.000
_cell.angle_alpha   90.00
_cell.angle_beta   90.00
_cell.angle_gamma   90.00
#
_symmetry.space_group_name_H-M   'P 1'
#
loop_
_entity.id
_entity.type
_entity.pdbx_description
1 polymer ?
#
loop_
_entity_poly.entity_id
_entity_poly.type
_entity_poly.pdbx_seq_one_letter_code
_entity_poly.pdbx_strand_id
1 'polypeptide(L)'
;MQGIGKAISQLEKVATASLRPLPTETGDGSYVAESTATGLVQDLPHVDLGDLKTLLDVTKNAATGEPIDDKGYVMERLIQLASGLPSTSRNAKQLTSAFLNQLWNDLDHPPVSTVGGEYSHRSADGSGNNILWPGIGAAGSHYARSVQPKTMQSPSLPDPEALFDSLLARKDFKEHPNKISSVLFYIASIIIHDLFQTDHRDSSINRTSSYLDLSPLYGNNQDEQYLMRTFKDGKLKPDCFSSKRILGFPPGVGVLLIMFNRFHNYVVEQLAAVNEGGRFTKPSESNDKEYAKYDNNLFQTGRLVTCGLYINIILKDYVRTILNINRTNSTWSLDPRMDMKDGLLGDAAPLATGNQVSAEFNLIYRWHSCISQRDEKWTTDLYNDIFSDKGQEDIPLNEFMMGVGKWEAGLPQQPAERPFAGLKRKPNGLFDDDDLVTIFKESVEDCAGAFGASHVPTIFKSIESLGIKQARAWNLATLNELRQYFGLTPHKTFEDINSDPYISEQLRRLYDHPDQVEIYPGVIVEETKESMLPGSGLCTNFTISRAILSDAVALVRGDRFYTVDYTPKQLTNWAFTEIQPKDSVDQGHMFHKLVYRAFPNYFKGNSVYAHFPMVVPSENQKILTALGSAEKYSWDKPGFIHPPQFINSHSTCVSILADQETFKVSWGDKIEFLMSNHDKIYGKDFMLSGDRLPNAESRKMMGAALYTDQWEEEVKKFYEKITLKLLKKHSYKIAGVNQVDIVRDVANLAQVNFCANVFSLPLKTEASPRGIFTESELYMIMAAVFAAIFYDADPANSFALNQAAREVTQQLGQVTMANVELIHKTGFISNLVNGLQRHDVLSNYGIHMIQRLLASGLPASEIVWTHLLPTAGGMVANQGQLFSQCLDYYLSEEGSVHLPEINRLAKENTPEADELLLRYFMEGARLRSSVGLPRVVAKPTVIDDNGTKLTLKEGQHILCNLVAASHDPVSFPEPEKVRLDRDMDLYVHFGSGPHKCLGFGLCKLGLTTMLKVVGGLDNLRRAPGPQGQLKRLAGPGGISKYMTADQSGFFPFPTTMKIQWDGDLPEPASD
;
A
#
# COMPACT_ATOMS: atom_id res chain seq x y z
N MET A 1 69.59 12.55 37.88
CA MET A 1 70.16 12.72 39.23
C MET A 1 69.13 12.15 40.21
N GLN A 2 69.29 10.92 40.72
CA GLN A 2 69.80 10.68 42.09
C GLN A 2 69.21 11.72 43.05
N GLY A 3 68.26 11.39 43.92
CA GLY A 3 68.48 10.43 45.00
C GLY A 3 69.34 11.12 46.06
N ILE A 4 68.70 11.72 47.07
CA ILE A 4 69.12 11.96 48.46
C ILE A 4 68.11 12.95 49.05
N GLY A 5 67.16 12.41 49.81
CA GLY A 5 66.14 13.17 50.55
C GLY A 5 65.22 12.26 51.36
N LYS A 6 65.70 11.04 51.65
CA LYS A 6 64.99 10.00 52.39
C LYS A 6 65.72 9.69 53.70
N ALA A 7 66.10 10.75 54.40
CA ALA A 7 66.57 10.75 55.79
C ALA A 7 66.58 12.21 56.26
N ILE A 8 65.98 12.50 57.42
CA ILE A 8 65.51 13.82 57.91
C ILE A 8 64.09 14.09 57.37
N SER A 9 62.98 13.85 58.06
CA SER A 9 62.73 13.95 59.50
C SER A 9 61.56 13.05 59.91
N GLN A 10 61.90 11.84 60.37
CA GLN A 10 61.11 11.09 61.35
C GLN A 10 61.07 11.83 62.71
N LEU A 11 60.62 13.10 62.73
CA LEU A 11 60.56 13.95 63.93
C LEU A 11 59.30 14.83 63.97
N GLU A 12 58.15 14.27 63.62
CA GLU A 12 56.83 14.88 63.86
C GLU A 12 55.79 13.86 64.35
N LYS A 13 56.24 12.82 65.08
CA LYS A 13 55.39 11.75 65.63
C LYS A 13 55.12 11.84 67.14
N VAL A 14 55.23 13.01 67.78
CA VAL A 14 55.10 13.11 69.25
C VAL A 14 54.14 14.21 69.77
N ALA A 15 53.42 14.97 68.93
CA ALA A 15 52.58 16.08 69.44
C ALA A 15 51.07 16.04 69.09
N THR A 16 50.53 14.92 68.59
CA THR A 16 49.09 14.84 68.27
C THR A 16 48.45 13.51 68.68
N ALA A 17 48.84 13.01 69.86
CA ALA A 17 48.29 11.79 70.49
C ALA A 17 47.40 12.07 71.72
N SER A 18 46.90 13.30 71.90
CA SER A 18 46.15 13.70 73.11
C SER A 18 44.74 14.29 72.87
N LEU A 19 44.17 14.20 71.66
CA LEU A 19 42.85 14.81 71.38
C LEU A 19 41.93 13.91 70.53
N ARG A 20 41.51 12.77 71.08
CA ARG A 20 40.37 11.99 70.56
C ARG A 20 39.35 11.73 71.68
N PRO A 21 38.03 11.94 71.45
CA PRO A 21 36.98 11.52 72.37
C PRO A 21 36.76 10.00 72.33
N LEU A 22 36.22 9.46 73.43
CA LEU A 22 35.87 8.04 73.61
C LEU A 22 34.73 7.58 72.67
N PRO A 23 34.74 6.33 72.16
CA PRO A 23 33.69 5.79 71.30
C PRO A 23 32.47 5.37 72.14
N THR A 24 31.28 5.87 71.81
CA THR A 24 30.02 5.61 72.55
C THR A 24 29.00 4.75 71.77
N GLU A 25 29.40 4.14 70.65
CA GLU A 25 28.44 3.55 69.69
C GLU A 25 28.42 2.01 69.66
N THR A 26 29.21 1.31 70.48
CA THR A 26 29.14 -0.16 70.64
C THR A 26 29.23 -0.54 72.13
N GLY A 27 28.40 -1.50 72.56
CA GLY A 27 28.28 -1.92 73.97
C GLY A 27 29.50 -2.64 74.55
N ASP A 28 30.56 -2.85 73.77
CA ASP A 28 31.81 -3.52 74.17
C ASP A 28 33.09 -2.71 73.87
N GLY A 29 32.96 -1.47 73.39
CA GLY A 29 34.11 -0.58 73.17
C GLY A 29 34.99 -0.93 71.97
N SER A 30 34.46 -1.63 70.96
CA SER A 30 35.17 -1.92 69.70
C SER A 30 34.77 -0.97 68.55
N TYR A 31 35.71 -0.70 67.62
CA TYR A 31 35.46 0.08 66.39
C TYR A 31 35.02 -0.83 65.24
N VAL A 32 33.93 -0.47 64.55
CA VAL A 32 33.46 -1.15 63.33
C VAL A 32 34.37 -0.80 62.15
N ALA A 33 34.86 -1.82 61.42
CA ALA A 33 35.75 -1.63 60.27
C ALA A 33 34.96 -1.22 59.02
N GLU A 34 35.29 -0.06 58.43
CA GLU A 34 34.83 0.33 57.09
C GLU A 34 35.62 -0.36 55.98
N SER A 35 34.93 -0.76 54.91
CA SER A 35 35.55 -1.22 53.67
C SER A 35 36.21 -0.06 52.93
N THR A 36 37.51 -0.16 52.65
CA THR A 36 38.28 0.83 51.89
C THR A 36 38.00 0.68 50.39
N ALA A 37 37.23 1.61 49.82
CA ALA A 37 37.13 1.81 48.37
C ALA A 37 38.31 2.68 47.89
N THR A 38 39.03 2.24 46.85
CA THR A 38 40.14 2.99 46.26
C THR A 38 39.63 4.04 45.25
N GLY A 39 40.32 5.18 45.20
CA GLY A 39 40.02 6.30 44.31
C GLY A 39 40.80 6.29 43.00
N LEU A 40 40.34 7.09 42.04
CA LEU A 40 40.79 7.24 40.64
C LEU A 40 42.32 7.16 40.37
N VAL A 41 43.17 7.53 41.32
CA VAL A 41 44.64 7.60 41.15
C VAL A 41 45.31 6.22 41.23
N GLN A 42 44.67 5.22 41.84
CA GLN A 42 45.23 3.86 42.00
C GLN A 42 44.88 2.90 40.85
N ASP A 43 43.91 3.25 39.99
CA ASP A 43 43.48 2.43 38.84
C ASP A 43 44.25 2.77 37.54
N LEU A 44 45.06 3.85 37.53
CA LEU A 44 45.84 4.33 36.37
C LEU A 44 46.90 3.37 35.79
N PRO A 45 47.53 2.44 36.54
CA PRO A 45 48.50 1.51 35.96
C PRO A 45 47.89 0.41 35.07
N HIS A 46 46.56 0.31 34.99
CA HIS A 46 45.84 -0.80 34.38
C HIS A 46 45.00 -0.44 33.14
N VAL A 47 45.11 0.81 32.63
CA VAL A 47 44.32 1.29 31.48
C VAL A 47 45.26 1.65 30.32
N ASP A 48 45.17 0.93 29.19
CA ASP A 48 45.95 1.16 27.96
C ASP A 48 45.23 2.12 26.98
N LEU A 49 45.93 2.61 25.96
CA LEU A 49 45.38 3.46 24.88
C LEU A 49 44.21 2.79 24.12
N GLY A 50 44.19 1.45 24.05
CA GLY A 50 43.08 0.69 23.49
C GLY A 50 41.78 0.78 24.30
N ASP A 51 41.89 1.01 25.62
CA ASP A 51 40.75 1.08 26.53
C ASP A 51 40.05 2.43 26.44
N LEU A 52 40.82 3.52 26.27
CA LEU A 52 40.30 4.87 26.00
C LEU A 52 39.50 4.93 24.70
N LYS A 53 39.99 4.27 23.65
CA LYS A 53 39.26 4.18 22.37
C LYS A 53 37.95 3.40 22.52
N THR A 54 37.98 2.29 23.25
CA THR A 54 36.79 1.46 23.52
C THR A 54 35.75 2.22 24.33
N LEU A 55 36.16 2.98 25.35
CA LEU A 55 35.27 3.85 26.12
C LEU A 55 34.68 4.99 25.28
N LEU A 56 35.46 5.58 24.36
CA LEU A 56 34.99 6.58 23.39
C LEU A 56 33.98 5.99 22.39
N ASP A 57 34.23 4.78 21.87
CA ASP A 57 33.31 4.09 20.96
C ASP A 57 31.97 3.82 21.65
N VAL A 58 32.00 3.32 22.89
CA VAL A 58 30.79 3.02 23.69
C VAL A 58 30.02 4.28 24.07
N THR A 59 30.69 5.33 24.52
CA THR A 59 30.02 6.61 24.89
C THR A 59 29.44 7.32 23.69
N LYS A 60 30.12 7.29 22.54
CA LYS A 60 29.58 7.81 21.28
C LYS A 60 28.31 7.05 20.89
N ASN A 61 28.33 5.71 20.90
CA ASN A 61 27.18 4.91 20.48
C ASN A 61 26.00 5.05 21.44
N ALA A 62 26.24 5.14 22.75
CA ALA A 62 25.20 5.41 23.73
C ALA A 62 24.56 6.80 23.53
N ALA A 63 25.33 7.79 23.08
CA ALA A 63 24.83 9.14 22.80
C ALA A 63 24.14 9.27 21.44
N THR A 64 24.57 8.52 20.42
CA THR A 64 24.01 8.58 19.06
C THR A 64 22.87 7.59 18.83
N GLY A 65 22.82 6.50 19.61
CA GLY A 65 21.90 5.39 19.38
C GLY A 65 22.10 4.70 18.03
N GLU A 66 23.28 4.84 17.43
CA GLU A 66 23.67 4.19 16.17
C GLU A 66 24.00 2.70 16.42
N PRO A 67 23.69 1.80 15.46
CA PRO A 67 24.09 0.40 15.56
C PRO A 67 25.61 0.24 15.72
N ILE A 68 26.03 -0.70 16.57
CA ILE A 68 27.44 -1.02 16.79
C ILE A 68 27.90 -2.03 15.74
N ASP A 69 29.01 -1.75 15.05
CA ASP A 69 29.71 -2.74 14.22
C ASP A 69 30.43 -3.75 15.13
N ASP A 70 29.81 -4.91 15.32
CA ASP A 70 30.27 -5.98 16.19
C ASP A 70 31.62 -6.58 15.72
N LYS A 71 31.98 -6.45 14.45
CA LYS A 71 33.30 -6.84 13.93
C LYS A 71 34.44 -6.02 14.54
N GLY A 72 34.12 -4.88 15.16
CA GLY A 72 35.07 -4.10 15.96
C GLY A 72 35.37 -4.72 17.32
N TYR A 73 34.74 -5.83 17.71
CA TYR A 73 34.89 -6.48 19.02
C TYR A 73 34.72 -5.51 20.20
N VAL A 74 33.80 -4.54 20.08
CA VAL A 74 33.62 -3.47 21.09
C VAL A 74 33.16 -4.07 22.42
N MET A 75 32.23 -5.03 22.38
CA MET A 75 31.72 -5.71 23.57
C MET A 75 32.83 -6.52 24.26
N GLU A 76 33.61 -7.28 23.50
CA GLU A 76 34.72 -8.09 24.02
C GLU A 76 35.82 -7.21 24.62
N ARG A 77 36.14 -6.06 23.99
CA ARG A 77 37.08 -5.08 24.56
C ARG A 77 36.56 -4.48 25.86
N LEU A 78 35.26 -4.21 25.97
CA LEU A 78 34.65 -3.73 27.20
C LEU A 78 34.65 -4.79 28.32
N ILE A 79 34.43 -6.06 27.97
CA ILE A 79 34.56 -7.20 28.89
C ILE A 79 36.02 -7.36 29.34
N GLN A 80 36.99 -7.26 28.43
CA GLN A 80 38.41 -7.30 28.76
C GLN A 80 38.78 -6.20 29.76
N LEU A 81 38.35 -4.97 29.50
CA LEU A 81 38.54 -3.82 30.40
C LEU A 81 37.90 -4.06 31.77
N ALA A 82 36.65 -4.51 31.82
CA ALA A 82 35.96 -4.80 33.08
C ALA A 82 36.64 -5.94 33.86
N SER A 83 37.16 -6.96 33.16
CA SER A 83 37.85 -8.11 33.76
C SER A 83 39.26 -7.81 34.26
N GLY A 84 39.93 -6.80 33.69
CA GLY A 84 41.29 -6.39 34.04
C GLY A 84 41.39 -5.57 35.32
N LEU A 85 40.27 -5.05 35.85
CA LEU A 85 40.23 -4.20 37.04
C LEU A 85 40.06 -5.01 38.34
N PRO A 86 40.66 -4.57 39.48
CA PRO A 86 40.49 -5.25 40.77
C PRO A 86 39.02 -5.29 41.22
N SER A 87 38.61 -6.36 41.91
CA SER A 87 37.24 -6.53 42.42
C SER A 87 36.80 -5.45 43.44
N THR A 88 37.75 -4.70 44.00
CA THR A 88 37.53 -3.55 44.88
C THR A 88 37.41 -2.21 44.13
N SER A 89 37.64 -2.15 42.82
CA SER A 89 37.57 -0.91 42.03
C SER A 89 36.13 -0.40 41.90
N ARG A 90 35.94 0.88 42.23
CA ARG A 90 34.67 1.58 42.05
C ARG A 90 34.31 1.76 40.57
N ASN A 91 35.32 1.99 39.72
CA ASN A 91 35.13 2.17 38.28
C ASN A 91 34.74 0.85 37.60
N ALA A 92 35.34 -0.27 38.01
CA ALA A 92 34.93 -1.59 37.55
C ALA A 92 33.46 -1.85 37.86
N LYS A 93 33.02 -1.58 39.09
CA LYS A 93 31.61 -1.73 39.49
C LYS A 93 30.69 -0.86 38.65
N GLN A 94 31.05 0.40 38.40
CA GLN A 94 30.25 1.31 37.56
C GLN A 94 30.17 0.83 36.11
N LEU A 95 31.29 0.39 35.52
CA LEU A 95 31.34 -0.15 34.17
C LEU A 95 30.51 -1.43 34.05
N THR A 96 30.64 -2.35 35.01
CA THR A 96 29.82 -3.57 35.08
C THR A 96 28.34 -3.25 35.26
N SER A 97 27.98 -2.29 36.12
CA SER A 97 26.57 -1.87 36.28
C SER A 97 26.01 -1.26 35.00
N ALA A 98 26.77 -0.41 34.31
CA ALA A 98 26.36 0.15 33.02
C ALA A 98 26.19 -0.94 31.96
N PHE A 99 27.13 -1.89 31.89
CA PHE A 99 27.05 -3.03 30.96
C PHE A 99 25.88 -3.97 31.27
N LEU A 100 25.62 -4.27 32.55
CA LEU A 100 24.45 -5.04 32.97
C LEU A 100 23.14 -4.33 32.64
N ASN A 101 23.07 -3.01 32.82
CA ASN A 101 21.90 -2.22 32.43
C ASN A 101 21.68 -2.25 30.92
N GLN A 102 22.75 -2.16 30.12
CA GLN A 102 22.65 -2.31 28.67
C GLN A 102 22.11 -3.70 28.29
N LEU A 103 22.74 -4.78 28.78
CA LEU A 103 22.30 -6.15 28.50
C LEU A 103 20.87 -6.44 28.97
N TRP A 104 20.44 -5.83 30.09
CA TRP A 104 19.07 -5.91 30.58
C TRP A 104 18.09 -5.21 29.63
N ASN A 105 18.44 -4.03 29.12
CA ASN A 105 17.61 -3.24 28.22
C ASN A 105 17.67 -3.71 26.74
N ASP A 106 18.62 -4.57 26.37
CA ASP A 106 18.71 -5.18 25.03
C ASP A 106 17.53 -6.14 24.75
N LEU A 107 16.83 -6.58 25.79
CA LEU A 107 15.65 -7.44 25.70
C LEU A 107 14.43 -6.72 26.30
N ASP A 108 13.26 -6.93 25.70
CA ASP A 108 12.00 -6.41 26.22
C ASP A 108 11.62 -7.12 27.53
N HIS A 109 11.36 -6.33 28.57
CA HIS A 109 10.93 -6.82 29.87
C HIS A 109 9.71 -6.03 30.36
N PRO A 110 8.49 -6.60 30.30
CA PRO A 110 8.13 -7.91 29.75
C PRO A 110 8.02 -7.90 28.20
N PRO A 111 8.07 -9.08 27.54
CA PRO A 111 7.85 -9.19 26.10
C PRO A 111 6.46 -8.70 25.67
N VAL A 112 6.39 -7.99 24.54
CA VAL A 112 5.14 -7.39 24.01
C VAL A 112 4.47 -8.18 22.88
N SER A 113 5.14 -9.21 22.34
CA SER A 113 4.61 -10.10 21.28
C SER A 113 4.96 -11.58 21.57
N THR A 114 4.20 -12.51 20.99
CA THR A 114 4.36 -13.96 21.23
C THR A 114 4.21 -14.79 19.95
N VAL A 115 4.76 -16.00 19.96
CA VAL A 115 4.68 -16.97 18.84
C VAL A 115 3.40 -17.83 18.90
N GLY A 116 2.62 -17.75 19.99
CA GLY A 116 1.43 -18.56 20.19
C GLY A 116 0.26 -18.14 19.29
N GLY A 117 -0.41 -19.11 18.67
CA GLY A 117 -1.54 -18.84 17.77
C GLY A 117 -2.78 -18.22 18.44
N GLU A 118 -2.87 -18.24 19.77
CA GLU A 118 -3.97 -17.60 20.52
C GLU A 118 -3.97 -16.07 20.36
N TYR A 119 -2.80 -15.46 20.21
CA TYR A 119 -2.64 -14.00 20.12
C TYR A 119 -2.31 -13.51 18.70
N SER A 120 -2.27 -14.41 17.71
CA SER A 120 -1.93 -14.04 16.33
C SER A 120 -3.01 -13.19 15.65
N HIS A 121 -4.21 -13.11 16.21
CA HIS A 121 -5.33 -12.40 15.61
C HIS A 121 -6.10 -11.57 16.64
N ARG A 122 -6.85 -10.57 16.15
CA ARG A 122 -7.79 -9.82 16.98
C ARG A 122 -8.91 -10.77 17.43
N SER A 123 -9.12 -10.89 18.74
CA SER A 123 -10.31 -11.57 19.26
C SER A 123 -11.58 -10.84 18.80
N ALA A 124 -12.73 -11.51 18.86
CA ALA A 124 -13.98 -10.91 18.40
C ALA A 124 -14.49 -9.77 19.30
N ASP A 125 -14.06 -9.73 20.57
CA ASP A 125 -14.41 -8.72 21.58
C ASP A 125 -13.28 -7.71 21.85
N GLY A 126 -12.14 -7.82 21.15
CA GLY A 126 -10.96 -6.97 21.34
C GLY A 126 -10.07 -7.34 22.54
N SER A 127 -10.43 -8.35 23.34
CA SER A 127 -9.57 -8.89 24.39
C SER A 127 -8.23 -9.44 23.87
N GLY A 128 -7.27 -9.56 24.78
CA GLY A 128 -5.94 -10.10 24.51
C GLY A 128 -5.04 -9.20 23.68
N ASN A 129 -5.45 -7.98 23.27
CA ASN A 129 -4.60 -7.02 22.57
C ASN A 129 -3.35 -6.68 23.40
N ASN A 130 -3.55 -6.25 24.66
CA ASN A 130 -2.47 -6.24 25.64
C ASN A 130 -2.31 -7.64 26.24
N ILE A 131 -1.12 -8.24 26.12
CA ILE A 131 -0.85 -9.61 26.57
C ILE A 131 -0.76 -9.71 28.11
N LEU A 132 -0.33 -8.63 28.77
CA LEU A 132 -0.21 -8.56 30.23
C LEU A 132 -1.55 -8.29 30.90
N TRP A 133 -2.41 -7.54 30.22
CA TRP A 133 -3.73 -7.14 30.70
C TRP A 133 -4.81 -7.51 29.67
N PRO A 134 -5.11 -8.81 29.44
CA PRO A 134 -5.97 -9.24 28.34
C PRO A 134 -7.38 -8.64 28.33
N GLY A 135 -7.90 -8.21 29.48
CA GLY A 135 -9.22 -7.58 29.57
C GLY A 135 -9.26 -6.10 29.19
N ILE A 136 -8.12 -5.43 29.03
CA ILE A 136 -8.09 -3.98 28.78
C ILE A 136 -8.69 -3.66 27.40
N GLY A 137 -9.70 -2.79 27.38
CA GLY A 137 -10.37 -2.38 26.15
C GLY A 137 -11.29 -3.43 25.52
N ALA A 138 -11.55 -4.56 26.18
CA ALA A 138 -12.49 -5.55 25.67
C ALA A 138 -13.94 -5.00 25.67
N ALA A 139 -14.75 -5.45 24.72
CA ALA A 139 -16.16 -5.16 24.67
C ALA A 139 -16.88 -5.64 25.95
N GLY A 140 -17.77 -4.82 26.48
CA GLY A 140 -18.43 -5.03 27.77
C GLY A 140 -17.67 -4.47 28.98
N SER A 141 -16.52 -3.80 28.77
CA SER A 141 -15.80 -3.10 29.84
C SER A 141 -16.45 -1.76 30.20
N HIS A 142 -16.17 -1.26 31.41
CA HIS A 142 -16.61 0.07 31.81
C HIS A 142 -15.84 1.17 31.07
N TYR A 143 -16.49 2.32 30.84
CA TYR A 143 -15.78 3.52 30.39
C TYR A 143 -14.72 3.94 31.40
N ALA A 144 -13.54 4.32 30.91
CA ALA A 144 -12.54 4.99 31.72
C ALA A 144 -13.00 6.41 32.09
N ARG A 145 -12.32 7.01 33.07
CA ARG A 145 -12.45 8.43 33.41
C ARG A 145 -11.09 9.09 33.27
N SER A 146 -11.00 10.08 32.38
CA SER A 146 -9.75 10.81 32.16
C SER A 146 -9.62 11.98 33.13
N VAL A 147 -10.73 12.67 33.44
CA VAL A 147 -10.71 13.91 34.21
C VAL A 147 -11.43 13.73 35.54
N GLN A 148 -10.77 14.11 36.64
CA GLN A 148 -11.39 14.11 37.95
C GLN A 148 -12.28 15.36 38.11
N PRO A 149 -13.60 15.22 38.36
CA PRO A 149 -14.47 16.35 38.69
C PRO A 149 -14.14 16.87 40.10
N LYS A 150 -13.72 18.13 40.21
CA LYS A 150 -13.30 18.77 41.47
C LYS A 150 -14.13 20.02 41.79
N THR A 151 -14.70 20.64 40.78
CA THR A 151 -15.44 21.90 40.87
C THR A 151 -16.79 21.65 41.52
N MET A 152 -17.12 22.47 42.50
CA MET A 152 -18.43 22.42 43.15
C MET A 152 -19.49 22.96 42.19
N GLN A 153 -20.42 22.11 41.79
CA GLN A 153 -21.53 22.48 40.92
C GLN A 153 -22.85 22.59 41.69
N SER A 154 -23.76 23.41 41.17
CA SER A 154 -25.13 23.47 41.67
C SER A 154 -25.82 22.11 41.44
N PRO A 155 -26.57 21.57 42.42
CA PRO A 155 -27.40 20.39 42.19
C PRO A 155 -28.57 20.69 41.23
N SER A 156 -28.88 21.96 41.00
CA SER A 156 -29.92 22.44 40.09
C SER A 156 -29.29 22.96 38.80
N LEU A 157 -28.82 22.05 37.96
CA LEU A 157 -28.27 22.36 36.63
C LEU A 157 -29.38 22.82 35.66
N PRO A 158 -29.05 23.60 34.61
CA PRO A 158 -30.03 24.03 33.61
C PRO A 158 -30.77 22.87 32.95
N ASP A 159 -32.00 23.12 32.49
CA ASP A 159 -32.75 22.10 31.77
C ASP A 159 -32.05 21.75 30.42
N PRO A 160 -31.86 20.46 30.09
CA PRO A 160 -31.18 20.05 28.86
C PRO A 160 -31.84 20.55 27.56
N GLU A 161 -33.17 20.64 27.49
CA GLU A 161 -33.86 21.12 26.30
C GLU A 161 -33.71 22.64 26.18
N ALA A 162 -33.76 23.36 27.31
CA ALA A 162 -33.45 24.79 27.33
C ALA A 162 -32.00 25.06 26.88
N LEU A 163 -31.02 24.25 27.31
CA LEU A 163 -29.65 24.32 26.83
C LEU A 163 -29.57 24.11 25.31
N PHE A 164 -30.30 23.12 24.78
CA PHE A 164 -30.33 22.88 23.34
C PHE A 164 -30.91 24.07 22.56
N ASP A 165 -32.10 24.53 22.92
CA ASP A 165 -32.84 25.57 22.17
C ASP A 165 -32.09 26.92 22.15
N SER A 166 -31.38 27.23 23.25
CA SER A 166 -30.65 28.49 23.45
C SER A 166 -29.22 28.47 22.92
N LEU A 167 -28.53 27.33 22.93
CA LEU A 167 -27.09 27.28 22.63
C LEU A 167 -26.73 26.41 21.41
N LEU A 168 -27.45 25.32 21.15
CA LEU A 168 -27.06 24.30 20.17
C LEU A 168 -27.87 24.36 18.88
N ALA A 169 -29.17 24.64 18.99
CA ALA A 169 -30.13 24.54 17.89
C ALA A 169 -29.75 25.39 16.66
N ARG A 170 -29.67 24.73 15.50
CA ARG A 170 -29.37 25.31 14.19
C ARG A 170 -30.36 26.43 13.86
N LYS A 171 -29.85 27.64 13.64
CA LYS A 171 -30.65 28.77 13.14
C LYS A 171 -30.61 28.84 11.62
N ASP A 172 -29.39 28.81 11.08
CA ASP A 172 -29.12 28.77 9.64
C ASP A 172 -28.08 27.68 9.35
N PHE A 173 -28.17 27.05 8.17
CA PHE A 173 -27.14 26.13 7.73
C PHE A 173 -25.90 26.88 7.25
N LYS A 174 -24.75 26.53 7.82
CA LYS A 174 -23.44 27.02 7.40
C LYS A 174 -22.62 25.85 6.88
N GLU A 175 -22.25 25.90 5.60
CA GLU A 175 -21.33 24.93 5.02
C GLU A 175 -19.98 24.95 5.74
N HIS A 176 -19.35 23.79 5.81
CA HIS A 176 -18.02 23.62 6.36
C HIS A 176 -17.02 24.58 5.67
N PRO A 177 -16.21 25.35 6.43
CA PRO A 177 -15.35 26.40 5.85
C PRO A 177 -14.35 25.86 4.81
N ASN A 178 -13.85 24.64 5.02
CA ASN A 178 -12.95 23.95 4.09
C ASN A 178 -13.67 23.06 3.06
N LYS A 179 -14.99 23.21 2.89
CA LYS A 179 -15.82 22.41 1.96
C LYS A 179 -15.57 20.89 2.07
N ILE A 180 -15.43 20.42 3.29
CA ILE A 180 -15.31 19.00 3.61
C ILE A 180 -16.64 18.33 3.24
N SER A 181 -16.55 17.19 2.56
CA SER A 181 -17.73 16.42 2.15
C SER A 181 -18.31 15.60 3.31
N SER A 182 -19.55 15.14 3.17
CA SER A 182 -20.18 14.23 4.14
C SER A 182 -19.41 12.91 4.31
N VAL A 183 -18.61 12.48 3.33
CA VAL A 183 -17.77 11.27 3.43
C VAL A 183 -16.80 11.31 4.61
N LEU A 184 -16.20 12.46 4.93
CA LEU A 184 -15.33 12.58 6.10
C LEU A 184 -16.10 12.26 7.39
N PHE A 185 -17.32 12.79 7.52
CA PHE A 185 -18.17 12.58 8.68
C PHE A 185 -18.81 11.18 8.71
N TYR A 186 -18.89 10.49 7.57
CA TYR A 186 -19.26 9.08 7.52
C TYR A 186 -18.14 8.17 8.04
N ILE A 187 -16.88 8.46 7.68
CA ILE A 187 -15.73 7.80 8.31
C ILE A 187 -15.68 8.10 9.80
N ALA A 188 -15.93 9.36 10.21
CA ALA A 188 -16.05 9.72 11.62
C ALA A 188 -17.14 8.89 12.32
N SER A 189 -18.33 8.77 11.72
CA SER A 189 -19.42 7.94 12.26
C SER A 189 -19.00 6.48 12.45
N ILE A 190 -18.23 5.91 11.50
CA ILE A 190 -17.69 4.55 11.64
C ILE A 190 -16.70 4.47 12.81
N ILE A 191 -15.73 5.40 12.91
CA ILE A 191 -14.76 5.47 14.02
C ILE A 191 -15.50 5.54 15.36
N ILE A 192 -16.49 6.41 15.47
CA ILE A 192 -17.26 6.63 16.69
C ILE A 192 -18.01 5.35 17.07
N HIS A 193 -18.64 4.68 16.11
CA HIS A 193 -19.39 3.45 16.38
C HIS A 193 -18.52 2.21 16.59
N ASP A 194 -17.27 2.26 16.16
CA ASP A 194 -16.22 1.27 16.46
C ASP A 194 -15.78 1.37 17.92
N LEU A 195 -15.67 2.59 18.45
CA LEU A 195 -15.18 2.87 19.80
C LEU A 195 -16.26 2.98 20.86
N PHE A 196 -17.49 3.37 20.48
CA PHE A 196 -18.54 3.73 21.44
C PHE A 196 -19.88 3.02 21.17
N GLN A 197 -20.31 2.24 22.16
CA GLN A 197 -21.64 1.65 22.23
C GLN A 197 -22.11 1.52 23.67
N THR A 198 -22.62 2.60 24.24
CA THR A 198 -23.11 2.59 25.63
C THR A 198 -24.27 1.60 25.81
N ASP A 199 -24.18 0.77 26.86
CA ASP A 199 -25.27 -0.13 27.22
C ASP A 199 -26.50 0.63 27.74
N HIS A 200 -27.70 0.20 27.34
CA HIS A 200 -28.95 0.87 27.69
C HIS A 200 -29.45 0.58 29.10
N ARG A 201 -28.96 -0.50 29.74
CA ARG A 201 -29.33 -0.88 31.11
C ARG A 201 -28.31 -0.33 32.12
N ASP A 202 -27.03 -0.40 31.78
CA ASP A 202 -25.95 0.20 32.56
C ASP A 202 -25.11 1.12 31.68
N SER A 203 -25.39 2.41 31.76
CA SER A 203 -24.70 3.42 30.95
C SER A 203 -23.20 3.53 31.24
N SER A 204 -22.67 2.91 32.29
CA SER A 204 -21.22 2.89 32.55
C SER A 204 -20.46 1.89 31.67
N ILE A 205 -21.16 0.98 30.99
CA ILE A 205 -20.58 -0.09 30.18
C ILE A 205 -20.52 0.31 28.70
N ASN A 206 -19.38 0.06 28.07
CA ASN A 206 -19.19 0.12 26.63
C ASN A 206 -19.33 -1.28 26.02
N ARG A 207 -20.25 -1.48 25.08
CA ARG A 207 -20.52 -2.79 24.44
C ARG A 207 -19.64 -3.09 23.23
N THR A 208 -18.84 -2.14 22.76
CA THR A 208 -17.82 -2.37 21.72
C THR A 208 -16.44 -2.35 22.34
N SER A 209 -15.45 -2.84 21.60
CA SER A 209 -14.05 -2.78 22.02
C SER A 209 -13.56 -1.32 22.05
N SER A 210 -12.51 -1.06 22.81
CA SER A 210 -11.81 0.24 22.82
C SER A 210 -10.72 0.33 21.75
N TYR A 211 -10.76 -0.54 20.74
CA TYR A 211 -9.79 -0.59 19.65
C TYR A 211 -10.47 -0.21 18.33
N LEU A 212 -9.68 0.31 17.38
CA LEU A 212 -10.15 0.53 16.02
C LEU A 212 -10.15 -0.80 15.26
N ASP A 213 -11.03 -1.74 15.60
CA ASP A 213 -11.06 -3.10 15.05
C ASP A 213 -12.21 -3.34 14.04
N LEU A 214 -12.82 -2.26 13.58
CA LEU A 214 -13.90 -2.20 12.61
C LEU A 214 -15.09 -3.08 13.01
N SER A 215 -15.42 -3.08 14.31
CA SER A 215 -16.55 -3.77 14.90
C SER A 215 -17.91 -3.44 14.25
N PRO A 216 -18.16 -2.23 13.66
CA PRO A 216 -19.40 -2.00 12.94
C PRO A 216 -19.59 -2.95 11.75
N LEU A 217 -18.49 -3.41 11.13
CA LEU A 217 -18.49 -4.45 10.10
C LEU A 217 -18.49 -5.86 10.70
N TYR A 218 -17.56 -6.15 11.60
CA TYR A 218 -17.26 -7.52 12.05
C TYR A 218 -18.08 -8.01 13.25
N GLY A 219 -18.64 -7.12 14.06
CA GLY A 219 -19.30 -7.41 15.33
C GLY A 219 -18.41 -7.22 16.55
N ASN A 220 -19.06 -7.09 17.70
CA ASN A 220 -18.45 -6.79 19.00
C ASN A 220 -18.10 -8.03 19.83
N ASN A 221 -18.48 -9.22 19.36
CA ASN A 221 -18.30 -10.49 20.05
C ASN A 221 -18.36 -11.65 19.04
N GLN A 222 -18.10 -12.86 19.54
CA GLN A 222 -17.97 -14.04 18.68
C GLN A 222 -19.27 -14.41 17.96
N ASP A 223 -20.43 -14.23 18.60
CA ASP A 223 -21.73 -14.55 18.01
C ASP A 223 -22.08 -13.60 16.86
N GLU A 224 -21.86 -12.30 17.05
CA GLU A 224 -22.03 -11.30 15.99
C GLU A 224 -21.08 -11.56 14.82
N GLN A 225 -19.84 -11.94 15.11
CA GLN A 225 -18.86 -12.30 14.09
C GLN A 225 -19.29 -13.55 13.30
N TYR A 226 -19.85 -14.56 13.97
CA TYR A 226 -20.42 -15.74 13.31
C TYR A 226 -21.62 -15.38 12.42
N LEU A 227 -22.46 -14.44 12.84
CA LEU A 227 -23.56 -13.95 12.01
C LEU A 227 -23.09 -13.27 10.72
N MET A 228 -21.87 -12.72 10.71
CA MET A 228 -21.30 -12.05 9.55
C MET A 228 -20.58 -13.00 8.57
N ARG A 229 -20.07 -14.13 9.04
CA ARG A 229 -19.27 -15.07 8.24
C ARG A 229 -20.13 -15.96 7.34
N THR A 230 -19.56 -16.35 6.20
CA THR A 230 -20.10 -17.45 5.36
C THR A 230 -19.58 -18.82 5.81
N PHE A 231 -18.49 -18.85 6.59
CA PHE A 231 -17.68 -20.04 6.89
C PHE A 231 -17.16 -20.76 5.64
N LYS A 232 -17.02 -20.00 4.54
CA LYS A 232 -16.49 -20.49 3.27
C LYS A 232 -15.40 -19.56 2.76
N ASP A 233 -14.20 -20.10 2.58
CA ASP A 233 -13.02 -19.42 2.04
C ASP A 233 -12.70 -18.08 2.74
N GLY A 234 -12.98 -17.97 4.05
CA GLY A 234 -12.72 -16.82 4.91
C GLY A 234 -13.67 -15.63 4.72
N LYS A 235 -14.74 -15.77 3.93
CA LYS A 235 -15.56 -14.63 3.47
C LYS A 235 -16.60 -14.13 4.47
N LEU A 236 -16.96 -12.87 4.31
CA LEU A 236 -18.15 -12.24 4.88
C LEU A 236 -19.36 -12.43 3.96
N LYS A 237 -20.56 -12.45 4.55
CA LYS A 237 -21.83 -12.37 3.81
C LYS A 237 -21.83 -11.07 2.96
N PRO A 238 -22.16 -11.16 1.66
CA PRO A 238 -22.02 -10.02 0.74
C PRO A 238 -22.87 -8.80 1.17
N ASP A 239 -22.29 -7.61 1.02
CA ASP A 239 -22.94 -6.31 1.26
C ASP A 239 -23.71 -6.25 2.60
N CYS A 240 -23.09 -6.76 3.66
CA CYS A 240 -23.62 -6.78 5.02
C CYS A 240 -22.64 -6.11 6.00
N PHE A 241 -23.17 -5.63 7.13
CA PHE A 241 -22.40 -5.16 8.27
C PHE A 241 -23.09 -5.54 9.58
N SER A 242 -22.32 -5.69 10.66
CA SER A 242 -22.84 -6.22 11.93
C SER A 242 -23.75 -5.23 12.66
N SER A 243 -23.36 -3.95 12.72
CA SER A 243 -24.04 -2.95 13.55
C SER A 243 -25.41 -2.56 12.99
N LYS A 244 -26.49 -2.85 13.74
CA LYS A 244 -27.84 -2.40 13.41
C LYS A 244 -27.99 -0.87 13.45
N ARG A 245 -27.25 -0.20 14.34
CA ARG A 245 -27.31 1.25 14.55
C ARG A 245 -27.03 2.03 13.27
N ILE A 246 -26.16 1.52 12.40
CA ILE A 246 -25.79 2.17 11.12
C ILE A 246 -26.99 2.29 10.16
N LEU A 247 -28.03 1.47 10.33
CA LEU A 247 -29.27 1.60 9.55
C LEU A 247 -30.08 2.86 9.91
N GLY A 248 -29.77 3.52 11.03
CA GLY A 248 -30.33 4.79 11.44
C GLY A 248 -29.49 6.00 11.02
N PHE A 249 -28.45 5.80 10.21
CA PHE A 249 -27.58 6.85 9.67
C PHE A 249 -27.84 7.06 8.18
N PRO A 250 -27.48 8.23 7.63
CA PRO A 250 -27.50 8.46 6.19
C PRO A 250 -26.84 7.31 5.43
N PRO A 251 -27.43 6.83 4.31
CA PRO A 251 -27.01 5.59 3.65
C PRO A 251 -25.53 5.52 3.28
N GLY A 252 -24.88 6.66 3.05
CA GLY A 252 -23.46 6.70 2.73
C GLY A 252 -22.57 6.05 3.80
N VAL A 253 -22.94 6.10 5.10
CA VAL A 253 -22.22 5.39 6.17
C VAL A 253 -22.25 3.88 5.94
N GLY A 254 -23.41 3.33 5.60
CA GLY A 254 -23.57 1.91 5.27
C GLY A 254 -22.88 1.52 3.96
N VAL A 255 -22.85 2.42 2.96
CA VAL A 255 -22.10 2.18 1.71
C VAL A 255 -20.61 2.02 2.01
N LEU A 256 -20.02 2.85 2.87
CA LEU A 256 -18.61 2.70 3.25
C LEU A 256 -18.34 1.35 3.94
N LEU A 257 -19.24 0.87 4.82
CA LEU A 257 -19.11 -0.47 5.42
C LEU A 257 -19.27 -1.60 4.39
N ILE A 258 -20.16 -1.44 3.40
CA ILE A 258 -20.28 -2.36 2.26
C ILE A 258 -18.97 -2.37 1.45
N MET A 259 -18.34 -1.21 1.23
CA MET A 259 -17.04 -1.15 0.55
C MET A 259 -15.96 -1.91 1.33
N PHE A 260 -15.89 -1.78 2.65
CA PHE A 260 -14.98 -2.56 3.48
C PHE A 260 -15.31 -4.07 3.49
N ASN A 261 -16.59 -4.44 3.45
CA ASN A 261 -17.03 -5.83 3.27
C ASN A 261 -16.51 -6.41 1.95
N ARG A 262 -16.71 -5.70 0.85
CA ARG A 262 -16.20 -6.09 -0.48
C ARG A 262 -14.68 -6.16 -0.52
N PHE A 263 -13.99 -5.21 0.12
CA PHE A 263 -12.54 -5.24 0.26
C PHE A 263 -12.05 -6.46 1.02
N HIS A 264 -12.69 -6.82 2.14
CA HIS A 264 -12.37 -8.05 2.88
C HIS A 264 -12.49 -9.30 1.99
N ASN A 265 -13.60 -9.43 1.28
CA ASN A 265 -13.86 -10.57 0.40
C ASN A 265 -12.84 -10.64 -0.75
N TYR A 266 -12.47 -9.50 -1.33
CA TYR A 266 -11.39 -9.42 -2.31
C TYR A 266 -10.04 -9.87 -1.71
N VAL A 267 -9.70 -9.40 -0.51
CA VAL A 267 -8.43 -9.74 0.16
C VAL A 267 -8.31 -11.23 0.42
N VAL A 268 -9.35 -11.88 0.98
CA VAL A 268 -9.25 -13.33 1.27
C VAL A 268 -9.17 -14.18 0.01
N GLU A 269 -9.78 -13.74 -1.10
CA GLU A 269 -9.61 -14.36 -2.41
C GLU A 269 -8.16 -14.24 -2.91
N GLN A 270 -7.54 -13.06 -2.76
CA GLN A 270 -6.14 -12.86 -3.14
C GLN A 270 -5.19 -13.63 -2.23
N LEU A 271 -5.41 -13.66 -0.91
CA LEU A 271 -4.60 -14.44 0.04
C LEU A 271 -4.63 -15.93 -0.30
N ALA A 272 -5.80 -16.47 -0.63
CA ALA A 272 -5.96 -17.86 -1.06
C ALA A 272 -5.28 -18.13 -2.40
N ALA A 273 -5.38 -17.21 -3.37
CA ALA A 273 -4.74 -17.35 -4.67
C ALA A 273 -3.21 -17.27 -4.57
N VAL A 274 -2.68 -16.29 -3.82
CA VAL A 274 -1.25 -16.10 -3.57
C VAL A 274 -0.70 -17.27 -2.77
N ASN A 275 -1.39 -17.72 -1.71
CA ASN A 275 -0.97 -18.82 -0.83
C ASN A 275 0.52 -18.71 -0.43
N GLU A 276 0.91 -17.56 0.14
CA GLU A 276 2.31 -17.29 0.49
C GLU A 276 2.83 -18.36 1.46
N GLY A 277 3.95 -19.00 1.09
CA GLY A 277 4.57 -20.05 1.89
C GLY A 277 3.69 -21.28 2.15
N GLY A 278 2.58 -21.47 1.43
CA GLY A 278 1.64 -22.56 1.68
C GLY A 278 0.67 -22.33 2.85
N ARG A 279 0.65 -21.11 3.44
CA ARG A 279 -0.16 -20.74 4.63
C ARG A 279 -1.66 -20.94 4.44
N PHE A 280 -2.15 -20.85 3.21
CA PHE A 280 -3.56 -20.96 2.82
C PHE A 280 -3.76 -22.06 1.78
N THR A 281 -3.06 -23.19 1.95
CA THR A 281 -3.26 -24.35 1.07
C THR A 281 -4.68 -24.87 1.28
N LYS A 282 -5.51 -24.75 0.25
CA LYS A 282 -6.93 -25.13 0.31
C LYS A 282 -7.05 -26.66 0.54
N PRO A 283 -7.63 -27.11 1.66
CA PRO A 283 -7.83 -28.53 1.93
C PRO A 283 -9.00 -29.08 1.10
N SER A 284 -9.14 -30.41 1.09
CA SER A 284 -10.33 -31.05 0.55
C SER A 284 -11.57 -30.61 1.34
N GLU A 285 -12.66 -30.29 0.64
CA GLU A 285 -13.93 -29.88 1.26
C GLU A 285 -14.57 -30.99 2.11
N SER A 286 -14.12 -32.25 1.96
CA SER A 286 -14.57 -33.36 2.82
C SER A 286 -13.87 -33.42 4.19
N ASN A 287 -12.83 -32.62 4.41
CA ASN A 287 -12.13 -32.55 5.69
C ASN A 287 -12.55 -31.30 6.47
N ASP A 288 -13.68 -31.41 7.19
CA ASP A 288 -14.31 -30.30 7.91
C ASP A 288 -13.35 -29.56 8.86
N LYS A 289 -12.48 -30.30 9.57
CA LYS A 289 -11.55 -29.72 10.55
C LYS A 289 -10.48 -28.85 9.89
N GLU A 290 -9.84 -29.36 8.84
CA GLU A 290 -8.82 -28.59 8.12
C GLU A 290 -9.46 -27.46 7.32
N TYR A 291 -10.66 -27.66 6.76
CA TYR A 291 -11.39 -26.61 6.06
C TYR A 291 -11.80 -25.47 7.00
N ALA A 292 -12.31 -25.77 8.19
CA ALA A 292 -12.62 -24.76 9.21
C ALA A 292 -11.38 -23.96 9.64
N LYS A 293 -10.22 -24.62 9.77
CA LYS A 293 -8.94 -23.95 10.06
C LYS A 293 -8.50 -23.06 8.92
N TYR A 294 -8.59 -23.53 7.68
CA TYR A 294 -8.29 -22.76 6.47
C TYR A 294 -9.19 -21.52 6.36
N ASP A 295 -10.50 -21.69 6.50
CA ASP A 295 -11.48 -20.60 6.51
C ASP A 295 -11.17 -19.57 7.61
N ASN A 296 -10.93 -20.02 8.84
CA ASN A 296 -10.63 -19.12 9.95
C ASN A 296 -9.30 -18.38 9.74
N ASN A 297 -8.26 -19.04 9.25
CA ASN A 297 -6.97 -18.39 8.96
C ASN A 297 -7.11 -17.30 7.90
N LEU A 298 -7.88 -17.57 6.82
CA LEU A 298 -8.18 -16.57 5.81
C LEU A 298 -8.99 -15.42 6.39
N PHE A 299 -10.08 -15.71 7.10
CA PHE A 299 -10.95 -14.71 7.71
C PHE A 299 -10.16 -13.78 8.65
N GLN A 300 -9.38 -14.35 9.58
CA GLN A 300 -8.65 -13.54 10.56
C GLN A 300 -7.52 -12.72 9.92
N THR A 301 -6.81 -13.29 8.93
CA THR A 301 -5.79 -12.53 8.19
C THR A 301 -6.45 -11.42 7.35
N GLY A 302 -7.56 -11.72 6.68
CA GLY A 302 -8.37 -10.74 5.95
C GLY A 302 -8.87 -9.61 6.84
N ARG A 303 -9.34 -9.93 8.06
CA ARG A 303 -9.75 -8.95 9.07
C ARG A 303 -8.61 -8.01 9.44
N LEU A 304 -7.41 -8.53 9.72
CA LEU A 304 -6.23 -7.71 10.03
C LEU A 304 -5.86 -6.78 8.86
N VAL A 305 -5.91 -7.28 7.62
CA VAL A 305 -5.60 -6.49 6.42
C VAL A 305 -6.65 -5.40 6.18
N THR A 306 -7.94 -5.70 6.31
CA THR A 306 -9.01 -4.70 6.19
C THR A 306 -8.92 -3.63 7.27
N CYS A 307 -8.63 -4.01 8.52
CA CYS A 307 -8.35 -3.06 9.60
C CYS A 307 -7.11 -2.21 9.29
N GLY A 308 -6.07 -2.82 8.69
CA GLY A 308 -4.88 -2.12 8.25
C GLY A 308 -5.14 -1.09 7.14
N LEU A 309 -6.03 -1.37 6.18
CA LEU A 309 -6.49 -0.35 5.22
C LEU A 309 -7.29 0.74 5.91
N TYR A 310 -8.21 0.35 6.81
CA TYR A 310 -9.04 1.28 7.59
C TYR A 310 -8.18 2.28 8.37
N ILE A 311 -7.18 1.82 9.12
CA ILE A 311 -6.30 2.73 9.86
C ILE A 311 -5.44 3.59 8.95
N ASN A 312 -5.00 3.08 7.81
CA ASN A 312 -4.23 3.88 6.86
C ASN A 312 -5.09 4.96 6.21
N ILE A 313 -6.38 4.71 5.94
CA ILE A 313 -7.33 5.75 5.53
C ILE A 313 -7.49 6.81 6.64
N ILE A 314 -7.57 6.40 7.91
CA ILE A 314 -7.64 7.34 9.02
C ILE A 314 -6.38 8.22 9.07
N LEU A 315 -5.18 7.62 9.04
CA LEU A 315 -3.93 8.36 9.23
C LEU A 315 -3.52 9.17 7.99
N LYS A 316 -3.82 8.68 6.79
CA LYS A 316 -3.31 9.21 5.52
C LYS A 316 -4.35 9.90 4.66
N ASP A 317 -5.64 9.88 5.02
CA ASP A 317 -6.67 10.67 4.34
C ASP A 317 -7.40 11.56 5.34
N TYR A 318 -7.95 10.95 6.40
CA TYR A 318 -8.77 11.65 7.39
C TYR A 318 -7.95 12.64 8.23
N VAL A 319 -6.85 12.19 8.86
CA VAL A 319 -5.97 13.04 9.69
C VAL A 319 -5.35 14.15 8.84
N ARG A 320 -4.97 13.85 7.59
CA ARG A 320 -4.48 14.87 6.65
C ARG A 320 -5.54 15.94 6.37
N THR A 321 -6.79 15.55 6.17
CA THR A 321 -7.89 16.47 5.90
C THR A 321 -8.24 17.31 7.13
N ILE A 322 -8.34 16.72 8.33
CA ILE A 322 -8.64 17.49 9.56
C ILE A 322 -7.52 18.47 9.96
N LEU A 323 -6.28 18.22 9.52
CA LEU A 323 -5.13 19.11 9.70
C LEU A 323 -4.87 20.02 8.49
N ASN A 324 -5.72 19.98 7.46
CA ASN A 324 -5.59 20.78 6.23
C ASN A 324 -4.30 20.52 5.42
N ILE A 325 -3.65 19.37 5.62
CA ILE A 325 -2.38 19.02 4.96
C ILE A 325 -2.61 18.60 3.50
N ASN A 326 -3.80 18.06 3.19
CA ASN A 326 -4.24 17.69 1.84
C ASN A 326 -4.26 18.89 0.86
N ARG A 327 -4.09 20.12 1.37
CA ARG A 327 -3.96 21.35 0.58
C ARG A 327 -2.52 21.82 0.40
N THR A 328 -1.54 20.98 0.72
CA THR A 328 -0.10 21.28 0.64
C THR A 328 0.63 20.21 -0.18
N ASN A 329 1.88 20.48 -0.56
CA ASN A 329 2.79 19.48 -1.16
C ASN A 329 3.58 18.67 -0.10
N SER A 330 3.26 18.81 1.19
CA SER A 330 4.00 18.14 2.25
C SER A 330 3.63 16.66 2.35
N THR A 331 4.62 15.77 2.35
CA THR A 331 4.41 14.34 2.66
C THR A 331 4.34 14.08 4.17
N TRP A 332 4.56 15.09 5.02
CA TRP A 332 4.47 14.94 6.46
C TRP A 332 3.07 14.47 6.89
N SER A 333 3.02 13.53 7.83
CA SER A 333 1.81 13.05 8.46
C SER A 333 2.04 12.85 9.95
N LEU A 334 1.03 13.14 10.78
CA LEU A 334 1.02 12.73 12.17
C LEU A 334 0.72 11.22 12.23
N ASP A 335 1.77 10.40 12.20
CA ASP A 335 1.66 8.93 12.26
C ASP A 335 2.11 8.44 13.65
N PRO A 336 1.18 7.97 14.51
CA PRO A 336 1.52 7.52 15.87
C PRO A 336 2.44 6.28 15.93
N ARG A 337 2.67 5.63 14.79
CA ARG A 337 3.50 4.42 14.65
C ARG A 337 4.98 4.72 14.45
N MET A 338 5.38 5.99 14.37
CA MET A 338 6.79 6.37 14.21
C MET A 338 7.65 5.81 15.35
N ASP A 339 8.84 5.33 15.00
CA ASP A 339 9.86 4.89 15.94
C ASP A 339 10.35 6.10 16.76
N MET A 340 10.31 5.97 18.08
CA MET A 340 10.77 6.99 19.02
C MET A 340 11.90 6.37 19.84
N LYS A 341 13.01 7.10 20.00
CA LYS A 341 14.11 6.72 20.89
C LYS A 341 14.09 7.60 22.12
N ASP A 342 14.50 7.05 23.25
CA ASP A 342 14.74 7.83 24.47
C ASP A 342 15.74 8.94 24.17
N GLY A 343 15.47 10.13 24.70
CA GLY A 343 16.29 11.30 24.44
C GLY A 343 16.49 12.16 25.68
N LEU A 344 17.31 13.20 25.53
CA LEU A 344 17.55 14.19 26.58
C LEU A 344 16.29 14.91 27.09
N LEU A 345 15.19 14.85 26.33
CA LEU A 345 13.91 15.50 26.62
C LEU A 345 12.86 14.56 27.24
N GLY A 346 13.18 13.28 27.44
CA GLY A 346 12.29 12.30 28.07
C GLY A 346 12.30 10.93 27.40
N ASP A 347 11.58 9.99 28.02
CA ASP A 347 11.43 8.61 27.56
C ASP A 347 10.52 8.54 26.32
N ALA A 348 10.81 7.60 25.42
CA ALA A 348 9.97 7.30 24.27
C ALA A 348 8.60 6.80 24.73
N ALA A 349 7.54 7.24 24.04
CA ALA A 349 6.20 6.74 24.33
C ALA A 349 6.14 5.23 24.02
N PRO A 350 5.62 4.38 24.93
CA PRO A 350 5.58 2.93 24.72
C PRO A 350 4.61 2.52 23.59
N LEU A 351 4.82 1.33 23.03
CA LEU A 351 3.94 0.69 22.05
C LEU A 351 3.12 -0.44 22.69
N ALA A 352 2.00 -0.80 22.08
CA ALA A 352 1.21 -1.99 22.45
C ALA A 352 0.75 -2.03 23.92
N THR A 353 0.51 -0.86 24.53
CA THR A 353 0.08 -0.75 25.94
C THR A 353 -1.39 -1.10 26.18
N GLY A 354 -2.17 -1.37 25.14
CA GLY A 354 -3.63 -1.44 25.21
C GLY A 354 -4.27 -0.05 25.22
N ASN A 355 -5.59 -0.02 25.03
CA ASN A 355 -6.39 1.20 25.09
C ASN A 355 -7.72 0.96 25.82
N GLN A 356 -8.23 1.97 26.51
CA GLN A 356 -9.58 1.96 27.09
C GLN A 356 -10.20 3.35 26.96
N VAL A 357 -11.27 3.44 26.17
CA VAL A 357 -11.89 4.73 25.88
C VAL A 357 -12.60 5.30 27.11
N SER A 358 -12.59 6.63 27.24
CA SER A 358 -13.19 7.31 28.39
C SER A 358 -14.58 7.86 28.10
N ALA A 359 -15.36 8.09 29.16
CA ALA A 359 -16.67 8.70 29.07
C ALA A 359 -16.60 10.14 28.52
N GLU A 360 -15.53 10.88 28.81
CA GLU A 360 -15.28 12.21 28.23
C GLU A 360 -15.08 12.14 26.71
N PHE A 361 -14.29 11.17 26.22
CA PHE A 361 -14.07 10.98 24.79
C PHE A 361 -15.36 10.62 24.03
N ASN A 362 -16.26 9.83 24.63
CA ASN A 362 -17.58 9.59 24.05
C ASN A 362 -18.32 10.90 23.69
N LEU A 363 -18.22 11.91 24.54
CA LEU A 363 -18.92 13.19 24.38
C LEU A 363 -18.20 14.12 23.41
N ILE A 364 -16.86 14.14 23.42
CA ILE A 364 -16.03 14.94 22.51
C ILE A 364 -16.28 14.57 21.04
N TYR A 365 -16.68 13.33 20.77
CA TYR A 365 -16.94 12.81 19.43
C TYR A 365 -18.36 13.05 18.88
N ARG A 366 -19.23 13.78 19.59
CA ARG A 366 -20.63 14.02 19.16
C ARG A 366 -20.74 15.25 18.25
N TRP A 367 -20.47 15.06 16.96
CA TRP A 367 -20.31 16.16 16.00
C TRP A 367 -21.57 16.48 15.19
N HIS A 368 -22.75 16.45 15.81
CA HIS A 368 -24.02 16.61 15.11
C HIS A 368 -24.20 18.01 14.46
N SER A 369 -23.42 19.02 14.85
CA SER A 369 -23.35 20.31 14.15
C SER A 369 -22.97 20.18 12.68
N CYS A 370 -22.21 19.14 12.33
CA CYS A 370 -21.63 18.96 11.00
C CYS A 370 -22.54 18.19 10.03
N ILE A 371 -23.73 17.78 10.46
CA ILE A 371 -24.70 17.12 9.58
C ILE A 371 -25.10 18.08 8.45
N SER A 372 -24.98 17.63 7.20
CA SER A 372 -25.35 18.44 6.02
C SER A 372 -26.86 18.69 5.95
N GLN A 373 -27.31 19.60 5.10
CA GLN A 373 -28.75 19.79 4.87
C GLN A 373 -29.42 18.53 4.31
N ARG A 374 -28.72 17.81 3.43
CA ARG A 374 -29.23 16.58 2.82
C ARG A 374 -29.41 15.49 3.86
N ASP A 375 -28.43 15.33 4.74
CA ASP A 375 -28.45 14.30 5.78
C ASP A 375 -29.41 14.66 6.91
N GLU A 376 -29.55 15.95 7.24
CA GLU A 376 -30.60 16.46 8.14
C GLU A 376 -31.98 16.08 7.60
N LYS A 377 -32.25 16.36 6.32
CA LYS A 377 -33.50 15.97 5.67
C LYS A 377 -33.72 14.47 5.74
N TRP A 378 -32.69 13.67 5.46
CA TRP A 378 -32.81 12.21 5.52
C TRP A 378 -33.18 11.73 6.93
N THR A 379 -32.55 12.28 7.98
CA THR A 379 -32.88 11.93 9.37
C THR A 379 -34.30 12.35 9.73
N THR A 380 -34.75 13.53 9.30
CA THR A 380 -36.13 13.99 9.45
C THR A 380 -37.12 13.01 8.82
N ASP A 381 -36.86 12.55 7.60
CA ASP A 381 -37.72 11.59 6.90
C ASP A 381 -37.77 10.24 7.64
N LEU A 382 -36.62 9.73 8.12
CA LEU A 382 -36.56 8.51 8.93
C LEU A 382 -37.38 8.65 10.24
N TYR A 383 -37.30 9.80 10.91
CA TYR A 383 -38.02 10.01 12.16
C TYR A 383 -39.52 10.13 11.92
N ASN A 384 -39.96 10.70 10.79
CA ASN A 384 -41.37 10.67 10.38
C ASN A 384 -41.88 9.24 10.24
N ASP A 385 -41.10 8.33 9.64
CA ASP A 385 -41.46 6.92 9.52
C ASP A 385 -41.57 6.21 10.88
N ILE A 386 -40.66 6.52 11.82
CA ILE A 386 -40.65 5.90 13.16
C ILE A 386 -41.81 6.42 14.03
N PHE A 387 -42.14 7.71 13.93
CA PHE A 387 -43.05 8.40 14.86
C PHE A 387 -44.39 8.85 14.24
N SER A 388 -44.66 8.54 12.96
CA SER A 388 -45.94 8.76 12.26
C SER A 388 -46.42 10.22 12.25
N ASP A 389 -45.56 11.15 11.81
CA ASP A 389 -45.85 12.59 11.63
C ASP A 389 -46.35 13.34 12.89
N LYS A 390 -46.16 12.80 14.09
CA LYS A 390 -46.27 13.60 15.32
C LYS A 390 -45.19 14.68 15.26
N GLY A 391 -45.55 15.95 15.39
CA GLY A 391 -44.62 17.09 15.36
C GLY A 391 -43.32 16.77 16.09
N GLN A 392 -42.24 16.60 15.34
CA GLN A 392 -41.03 15.89 15.78
C GLN A 392 -40.30 16.61 16.92
N GLU A 393 -40.52 17.91 17.06
CA GLU A 393 -39.87 18.80 18.02
C GLU A 393 -40.47 18.71 19.44
N ASP A 394 -41.62 18.06 19.60
CA ASP A 394 -42.36 17.97 20.88
C ASP A 394 -42.50 16.51 21.40
N ILE A 395 -41.78 15.54 20.82
CA ILE A 395 -41.86 14.14 21.26
C ILE A 395 -41.21 14.00 22.65
N PRO A 396 -41.94 13.56 23.70
CA PRO A 396 -41.35 13.34 25.01
C PRO A 396 -40.21 12.29 24.95
N LEU A 397 -39.10 12.54 25.66
CA LEU A 397 -37.90 11.70 25.59
C LEU A 397 -38.15 10.21 25.85
N ASN A 398 -39.10 9.85 26.71
CA ASN A 398 -39.49 8.47 26.95
C ASN A 398 -40.17 7.84 25.72
N GLU A 399 -41.03 8.59 25.03
CA GLU A 399 -41.65 8.14 23.78
C GLU A 399 -40.60 8.01 22.67
N PHE A 400 -39.67 8.97 22.59
CA PHE A 400 -38.53 8.90 21.67
C PHE A 400 -37.71 7.62 21.86
N MET A 401 -37.27 7.35 23.10
CA MET A 401 -36.50 6.14 23.44
C MET A 401 -37.28 4.86 23.15
N MET A 402 -38.58 4.83 23.44
CA MET A 402 -39.44 3.68 23.11
C MET A 402 -39.60 3.47 21.61
N GLY A 403 -39.73 4.54 20.82
CA GLY A 403 -39.85 4.46 19.36
C GLY A 403 -38.58 3.93 18.71
N VAL A 404 -37.42 4.50 19.04
CA VAL A 404 -36.12 4.02 18.54
C VAL A 404 -35.86 2.57 18.96
N GLY A 405 -36.15 2.23 20.22
CA GLY A 405 -36.00 0.86 20.71
C GLY A 405 -36.91 -0.16 20.00
N LYS A 406 -38.17 0.22 19.70
CA LYS A 406 -39.08 -0.62 18.90
C LYS A 406 -38.60 -0.78 17.46
N TRP A 407 -38.12 0.31 16.85
CA TRP A 407 -37.55 0.29 15.51
C TRP A 407 -36.35 -0.66 15.43
N GLU A 408 -35.38 -0.55 16.35
CA GLU A 408 -34.20 -1.43 16.37
C GLU A 408 -34.58 -2.90 16.62
N ALA A 409 -35.52 -3.15 17.54
CA ALA A 409 -36.01 -4.50 17.83
C ALA A 409 -36.74 -5.14 16.64
N GLY A 410 -37.35 -4.34 15.77
CA GLY A 410 -38.00 -4.80 14.54
C GLY A 410 -37.03 -5.20 13.42
N LEU A 411 -35.74 -4.82 13.52
CA LEU A 411 -34.75 -5.15 12.49
C LEU A 411 -34.32 -6.63 12.58
N PRO A 412 -34.25 -7.35 11.44
CA PRO A 412 -33.82 -8.75 11.40
C PRO A 412 -32.47 -9.01 12.09
N GLN A 413 -32.37 -10.15 12.76
CA GLN A 413 -31.10 -10.56 13.39
C GLN A 413 -30.06 -10.91 12.33
N GLN A 414 -30.45 -11.64 11.28
CA GLN A 414 -29.57 -12.02 10.17
C GLN A 414 -29.18 -10.78 9.35
N PRO A 415 -27.87 -10.45 9.23
CA PRO A 415 -27.42 -9.27 8.48
C PRO A 415 -27.90 -9.20 7.03
N ALA A 416 -28.00 -10.36 6.35
CA ALA A 416 -28.42 -10.45 4.96
C ALA A 416 -29.90 -10.08 4.72
N GLU A 417 -30.73 -10.17 5.76
CA GLU A 417 -32.17 -9.89 5.70
C GLU A 417 -32.50 -8.44 6.04
N ARG A 418 -31.53 -7.67 6.56
CA ARG A 418 -31.77 -6.30 6.98
C ARG A 418 -32.00 -5.39 5.77
N PRO A 419 -33.03 -4.52 5.81
CA PRO A 419 -33.26 -3.55 4.75
C PRO A 419 -32.12 -2.52 4.71
N PHE A 420 -31.78 -2.01 3.54
CA PHE A 420 -30.77 -0.97 3.39
C PHE A 420 -31.17 0.01 2.31
N ALA A 421 -31.42 1.27 2.70
CA ALA A 421 -31.70 2.40 1.79
C ALA A 421 -32.78 2.14 0.71
N GLY A 422 -33.77 1.29 1.00
CA GLY A 422 -34.80 0.88 0.03
C GLY A 422 -34.30 0.00 -1.13
N LEU A 423 -33.02 -0.37 -1.12
CA LEU A 423 -32.39 -1.16 -2.18
C LEU A 423 -32.76 -2.64 -2.07
N LYS A 424 -32.75 -3.33 -3.23
CA LYS A 424 -33.03 -4.75 -3.32
C LYS A 424 -31.75 -5.53 -3.62
N ARG A 425 -31.54 -6.63 -2.89
CA ARG A 425 -30.43 -7.55 -3.17
C ARG A 425 -30.72 -8.37 -4.42
N LYS A 426 -29.68 -8.61 -5.21
CA LYS A 426 -29.66 -9.60 -6.29
C LYS A 426 -29.61 -11.03 -5.69
N PRO A 427 -29.90 -12.09 -6.47
CA PRO A 427 -29.85 -13.48 -5.99
C PRO A 427 -28.50 -13.91 -5.39
N ASN A 428 -27.40 -13.25 -5.78
CA ASN A 428 -26.07 -13.48 -5.23
C ASN A 428 -25.80 -12.75 -3.90
N GLY A 429 -26.79 -12.04 -3.35
CA GLY A 429 -26.70 -11.30 -2.09
C GLY A 429 -26.17 -9.87 -2.20
N LEU A 430 -25.59 -9.47 -3.35
CA LEU A 430 -25.09 -8.11 -3.59
C LEU A 430 -26.22 -7.13 -3.91
N PHE A 431 -26.06 -5.86 -3.54
CA PHE A 431 -26.86 -4.77 -4.09
C PHE A 431 -26.41 -4.41 -5.52
N ASP A 432 -27.22 -3.61 -6.21
CA ASP A 432 -26.82 -3.04 -7.48
C ASP A 432 -25.70 -2.01 -7.30
N ASP A 433 -24.71 -2.04 -8.18
CA ASP A 433 -23.55 -1.16 -8.05
C ASP A 433 -23.91 0.26 -8.50
N ASP A 434 -24.84 0.44 -9.45
CA ASP A 434 -25.31 1.77 -9.89
C ASP A 434 -25.93 2.53 -8.70
N ASP A 435 -26.74 1.83 -7.90
CA ASP A 435 -27.41 2.40 -6.73
C ASP A 435 -26.41 2.80 -5.64
N LEU A 436 -25.47 1.90 -5.29
CA LEU A 436 -24.45 2.16 -4.26
C LEU A 436 -23.49 3.29 -4.68
N VAL A 437 -23.04 3.29 -5.95
CA VAL A 437 -22.15 4.31 -6.49
C VAL A 437 -22.86 5.66 -6.58
N THR A 438 -24.16 5.68 -6.86
CA THR A 438 -24.97 6.91 -6.83
C THR A 438 -24.99 7.51 -5.42
N ILE A 439 -25.28 6.72 -4.39
CA ILE A 439 -25.26 7.17 -2.99
C ILE A 439 -23.86 7.69 -2.62
N PHE A 440 -22.79 6.97 -2.99
CA PHE A 440 -21.42 7.40 -2.70
C PHE A 440 -21.07 8.72 -3.40
N LYS A 441 -21.33 8.83 -4.71
CA LYS A 441 -21.10 10.04 -5.51
C LYS A 441 -21.80 11.25 -4.90
N GLU A 442 -23.09 11.13 -4.59
CA GLU A 442 -23.84 12.24 -3.99
C GLU A 442 -23.28 12.62 -2.62
N SER A 443 -22.74 11.66 -1.88
CA SER A 443 -22.10 11.93 -0.59
C SER A 443 -20.75 12.63 -0.70
N VAL A 444 -20.02 12.40 -1.80
CA VAL A 444 -18.80 13.16 -2.13
C VAL A 444 -19.14 14.59 -2.55
N GLU A 445 -20.28 14.80 -3.21
CA GLU A 445 -20.75 16.13 -3.66
C GLU A 445 -21.43 16.94 -2.54
N ASP A 446 -21.91 16.27 -1.49
CA ASP A 446 -22.60 16.89 -0.35
C ASP A 446 -21.62 17.54 0.63
N CYS A 447 -21.74 18.85 0.83
CA CYS A 447 -20.91 19.61 1.74
C CYS A 447 -21.45 19.51 3.17
N ALA A 448 -20.59 19.11 4.11
CA ALA A 448 -20.95 19.01 5.51
C ALA A 448 -21.23 20.38 6.15
N GLY A 449 -21.88 20.38 7.31
CA GLY A 449 -22.07 21.57 8.14
C GLY A 449 -20.80 22.00 8.87
N ALA A 450 -20.74 23.26 9.30
CA ALA A 450 -19.67 23.77 10.15
C ALA A 450 -19.86 23.36 11.62
N PHE A 451 -18.75 23.20 12.36
CA PHE A 451 -18.78 23.12 13.82
C PHE A 451 -19.30 24.41 14.46
N GLY A 452 -19.76 24.31 15.71
CA GLY A 452 -19.96 25.44 16.61
C GLY A 452 -21.34 25.52 17.24
N ALA A 453 -21.51 26.54 18.10
CA ALA A 453 -22.78 26.88 18.72
C ALA A 453 -23.84 27.22 17.65
N SER A 454 -25.12 26.96 17.98
CA SER A 454 -26.27 27.23 17.11
C SER A 454 -26.20 26.60 15.70
N HIS A 455 -25.56 25.43 15.57
CA HIS A 455 -25.43 24.69 14.30
C HIS A 455 -25.98 23.25 14.33
N VAL A 456 -26.41 22.73 15.48
CA VAL A 456 -26.95 21.35 15.59
C VAL A 456 -28.39 21.30 15.06
N PRO A 457 -28.72 20.46 14.05
CA PRO A 457 -30.08 20.42 13.51
C PRO A 457 -31.13 20.15 14.60
N THR A 458 -32.31 20.79 14.52
CA THR A 458 -33.34 20.71 15.57
C THR A 458 -33.86 19.29 15.77
N ILE A 459 -33.83 18.45 14.73
CA ILE A 459 -34.21 17.04 14.80
C ILE A 459 -33.35 16.21 15.79
N PHE A 460 -32.15 16.70 16.15
CA PHE A 460 -31.28 16.05 17.15
C PHE A 460 -31.53 16.52 18.59
N LYS A 461 -32.52 17.39 18.87
CA LYS A 461 -32.83 17.90 20.21
C LYS A 461 -32.91 16.80 21.28
N SER A 462 -33.64 15.73 20.97
CA SER A 462 -33.79 14.58 21.87
C SER A 462 -32.46 13.87 22.13
N ILE A 463 -31.63 13.69 21.11
CA ILE A 463 -30.32 13.04 21.21
C ILE A 463 -29.35 13.90 22.06
N GLU A 464 -29.30 15.21 21.81
CA GLU A 464 -28.47 16.14 22.57
C GLU A 464 -28.89 16.22 24.04
N SER A 465 -30.20 16.31 24.29
CA SER A 465 -30.76 16.33 25.64
C SER A 465 -30.43 15.05 26.42
N LEU A 466 -30.49 13.89 25.76
CA LEU A 466 -30.05 12.62 26.33
C LEU A 466 -28.54 12.58 26.58
N GLY A 467 -27.73 13.17 25.70
CA GLY A 467 -26.29 13.32 25.87
C GLY A 467 -25.93 14.14 27.11
N ILE A 468 -26.61 15.28 27.32
CA ILE A 468 -26.44 16.12 28.52
C ILE A 468 -26.81 15.33 29.78
N LYS A 469 -27.97 14.65 29.79
CA LYS A 469 -28.40 13.82 30.92
C LYS A 469 -27.42 12.68 31.21
N GLN A 470 -26.85 12.06 30.18
CA GLN A 470 -25.85 11.01 30.31
C GLN A 470 -24.54 11.55 30.90
N ALA A 471 -24.06 12.71 30.44
CA ALA A 471 -22.86 13.34 31.01
C ALA A 471 -23.03 13.64 32.52
N ARG A 472 -24.21 14.10 32.92
CA ARG A 472 -24.57 14.32 34.34
C ARG A 472 -24.64 13.02 35.13
N ALA A 473 -25.24 11.96 34.56
CA ALA A 473 -25.34 10.65 35.21
C ALA A 473 -23.95 10.01 35.42
N TRP A 474 -23.01 10.25 34.51
CA TRP A 474 -21.60 9.87 34.67
C TRP A 474 -20.82 10.78 35.61
N ASN A 475 -21.41 11.87 36.12
CA ASN A 475 -20.78 12.83 37.01
C ASN A 475 -19.43 13.32 36.45
N LEU A 476 -19.43 13.79 35.20
CA LEU A 476 -18.22 14.22 34.51
C LEU A 476 -17.75 15.62 34.92
N ALA A 477 -16.49 15.91 34.59
CA ALA A 477 -15.84 17.19 34.86
C ALA A 477 -16.47 18.37 34.09
N THR A 478 -16.12 19.59 34.45
CA THR A 478 -16.54 20.81 33.74
C THR A 478 -15.68 21.07 32.50
N LEU A 479 -16.10 22.00 31.64
CA LEU A 479 -15.30 22.41 30.48
C LEU A 479 -13.89 22.88 30.88
N ASN A 480 -13.78 23.69 31.93
CA ASN A 480 -12.49 24.22 32.38
C ASN A 480 -11.58 23.15 32.98
N GLU A 481 -12.14 22.15 33.66
CA GLU A 481 -11.36 21.01 34.16
C GLU A 481 -10.81 20.16 33.01
N LEU A 482 -11.61 19.93 31.96
CA LEU A 482 -11.14 19.25 30.74
C LEU A 482 -10.02 20.05 30.06
N ARG A 483 -10.15 21.37 29.97
CA ARG A 483 -9.11 22.25 29.42
C ARG A 483 -7.82 22.13 30.21
N GLN A 484 -7.89 22.22 31.54
CA GLN A 484 -6.73 22.08 32.42
C GLN A 484 -6.06 20.71 32.29
N TYR A 485 -6.83 19.63 32.16
CA TYR A 485 -6.31 18.28 31.94
C TYR A 485 -5.42 18.19 30.70
N PHE A 486 -5.78 18.87 29.61
CA PHE A 486 -4.98 18.95 28.38
C PHE A 486 -3.92 20.07 28.38
N GLY A 487 -3.72 20.76 29.51
CA GLY A 487 -2.79 21.88 29.63
C GLY A 487 -3.25 23.16 28.92
N LEU A 488 -4.54 23.29 28.62
CA LEU A 488 -5.14 24.50 28.03
C LEU A 488 -5.49 25.50 29.13
N THR A 489 -5.49 26.79 28.78
CA THR A 489 -5.84 27.86 29.72
C THR A 489 -7.34 27.80 30.04
N PRO A 490 -7.77 27.72 31.31
CA PRO A 490 -9.18 27.76 31.66
C PRO A 490 -9.79 29.12 31.29
N HIS A 491 -11.05 29.11 30.85
CA HIS A 491 -11.82 30.29 30.50
C HIS A 491 -12.18 31.09 31.75
N LYS A 492 -11.91 32.40 31.74
CA LYS A 492 -12.13 33.30 32.89
C LYS A 492 -13.44 34.09 32.75
N THR A 493 -13.90 34.28 31.53
CA THR A 493 -15.16 34.94 31.19
C THR A 493 -16.01 34.07 30.28
N PHE A 494 -17.30 34.38 30.11
CA PHE A 494 -18.15 33.66 29.16
C PHE A 494 -17.80 34.00 27.71
N GLU A 495 -17.29 35.21 27.49
CA GLU A 495 -16.75 35.67 26.22
C GLU A 495 -15.48 34.91 25.82
N ASP A 496 -14.68 34.42 26.78
CA ASP A 496 -13.55 33.52 26.51
C ASP A 496 -14.03 32.15 25.96
N ILE A 497 -15.22 31.69 26.39
CA ILE A 497 -15.81 30.44 25.90
C ILE A 497 -16.30 30.64 24.46
N ASN A 498 -17.05 31.72 24.21
CA ASN A 498 -17.55 32.05 22.89
C ASN A 498 -17.74 33.56 22.74
N SER A 499 -17.14 34.15 21.70
CA SER A 499 -17.16 35.59 21.44
C SER A 499 -18.52 36.13 20.96
N ASP A 500 -19.45 35.27 20.55
CA ASP A 500 -20.81 35.66 20.15
C ASP A 500 -21.56 36.26 21.36
N PRO A 501 -22.03 37.52 21.28
CA PRO A 501 -22.73 38.19 22.37
C PRO A 501 -24.02 37.48 22.82
N TYR A 502 -24.72 36.79 21.91
CA TYR A 502 -25.91 36.02 22.27
C TYR A 502 -25.52 34.78 23.06
N ILE A 503 -24.54 34.00 22.57
CA ILE A 503 -24.11 32.75 23.22
C ILE A 503 -23.50 33.00 24.60
N SER A 504 -22.58 33.96 24.71
CA SER A 504 -21.96 34.34 25.99
C SER A 504 -22.98 34.84 27.01
N GLU A 505 -23.97 35.63 26.57
CA GLU A 505 -25.05 36.08 27.46
C GLU A 505 -25.98 34.92 27.86
N GLN A 506 -26.36 34.02 26.95
CA GLN A 506 -27.14 32.83 27.32
C GLN A 506 -26.39 31.98 28.35
N LEU A 507 -25.10 31.70 28.12
CA LEU A 507 -24.25 30.97 29.07
C LEU A 507 -24.23 31.65 30.44
N ARG A 508 -24.14 32.98 30.50
CA ARG A 508 -24.18 33.76 31.75
C ARG A 508 -25.52 33.69 32.48
N ARG A 509 -26.63 33.50 31.76
CA ARG A 509 -27.98 33.35 32.36
C ARG A 509 -28.26 31.92 32.79
N LEU A 510 -27.63 30.95 32.14
CA LEU A 510 -27.79 29.51 32.43
C LEU A 510 -26.82 29.05 33.52
N TYR A 511 -25.60 29.58 33.51
CA TYR A 511 -24.53 29.27 34.47
C TYR A 511 -24.08 30.56 35.17
N ASP A 512 -23.93 30.52 36.49
CA ASP A 512 -23.52 31.71 37.26
C ASP A 512 -22.03 32.04 37.07
N HIS A 513 -21.19 31.04 36.73
CA HIS A 513 -19.75 31.18 36.58
C HIS A 513 -19.18 30.29 35.45
N PRO A 514 -18.16 30.73 34.67
CA PRO A 514 -17.56 29.93 33.59
C PRO A 514 -17.05 28.55 34.03
N ASP A 515 -16.50 28.43 35.24
CA ASP A 515 -16.06 27.14 35.79
C ASP A 515 -17.20 26.12 35.99
N GLN A 516 -18.45 26.56 36.02
CA GLN A 516 -19.61 25.70 36.21
C GLN A 516 -20.18 25.13 34.90
N VAL A 517 -19.71 25.61 33.74
CA VAL A 517 -20.18 25.14 32.44
C VAL A 517 -19.83 23.67 32.26
N GLU A 518 -20.87 22.84 32.08
CA GLU A 518 -20.74 21.39 31.92
C GLU A 518 -19.92 21.04 30.68
N ILE A 519 -19.16 19.93 30.75
CA ILE A 519 -18.31 19.47 29.63
C ILE A 519 -19.08 19.36 28.32
N TYR A 520 -20.22 18.66 28.29
CA TYR A 520 -20.87 18.30 27.03
C TYR A 520 -21.41 19.52 26.25
N PRO A 521 -22.34 20.33 26.78
CA PRO A 521 -22.75 21.53 26.08
C PRO A 521 -21.56 22.50 25.91
N GLY A 522 -20.65 22.56 26.88
CA GLY A 522 -19.47 23.43 26.85
C GLY A 522 -18.54 23.20 25.65
N VAL A 523 -18.16 21.95 25.36
CA VAL A 523 -17.24 21.66 24.24
C VAL A 523 -17.88 21.88 22.87
N ILE A 524 -19.21 21.79 22.76
CA ILE A 524 -19.95 22.05 21.51
C ILE A 524 -20.08 23.56 21.26
N VAL A 525 -20.35 24.34 22.31
CA VAL A 525 -20.60 25.79 22.21
C VAL A 525 -19.33 26.62 22.29
N GLU A 526 -18.21 26.06 22.74
CA GLU A 526 -16.90 26.72 22.72
C GLU A 526 -16.59 27.29 21.32
N GLU A 527 -15.83 28.36 21.23
CA GLU A 527 -15.47 28.95 19.95
C GLU A 527 -14.74 27.94 19.03
N THR A 528 -15.06 27.99 17.74
CA THR A 528 -14.45 27.11 16.73
C THR A 528 -13.20 27.72 16.15
N LYS A 529 -12.25 26.86 15.77
CA LYS A 529 -11.06 27.30 15.07
C LYS A 529 -11.40 27.77 13.66
N GLU A 530 -10.78 28.86 13.23
CA GLU A 530 -10.77 29.24 11.82
C GLU A 530 -9.96 28.24 10.98
N SER A 531 -10.14 28.28 9.66
CA SER A 531 -9.32 27.49 8.75
C SER A 531 -7.87 27.98 8.76
N MET A 532 -6.93 27.07 8.89
CA MET A 532 -5.50 27.35 8.90
C MET A 532 -4.77 26.34 8.02
N LEU A 533 -3.91 26.83 7.12
CA LEU A 533 -3.18 26.02 6.16
C LEU A 533 -1.67 26.04 6.44
N PRO A 534 -1.05 24.92 6.87
CA PRO A 534 -1.67 23.75 7.49
C PRO A 534 -2.02 24.00 8.97
N GLY A 535 -2.82 23.12 9.57
CA GLY A 535 -3.01 23.03 11.02
C GLY A 535 -4.46 23.00 11.51
N SER A 536 -5.40 23.58 10.76
CA SER A 536 -6.83 23.58 11.11
C SER A 536 -7.69 23.34 9.87
N GLY A 537 -7.94 22.06 9.60
CA GLY A 537 -8.74 21.59 8.47
C GLY A 537 -10.19 21.28 8.86
N LEU A 538 -10.39 20.64 10.02
CA LEU A 538 -11.72 20.31 10.57
C LEU A 538 -12.43 21.53 11.17
N CYS A 539 -11.69 22.59 11.50
CA CYS A 539 -12.26 23.83 12.07
C CYS A 539 -13.19 23.60 13.28
N THR A 540 -12.84 22.61 14.11
CA THR A 540 -13.61 22.25 15.32
C THR A 540 -13.21 23.14 16.51
N ASN A 541 -13.93 23.00 17.62
CA ASN A 541 -13.72 23.74 18.86
C ASN A 541 -12.31 23.52 19.44
N PHE A 542 -11.79 24.50 20.18
CA PHE A 542 -10.39 24.47 20.65
C PHE A 542 -10.04 23.24 21.50
N THR A 543 -10.92 22.88 22.45
CA THR A 543 -10.73 21.76 23.36
C THR A 543 -10.91 20.43 22.63
N ILE A 544 -11.94 20.31 21.78
CA ILE A 544 -12.17 19.12 20.93
C ILE A 544 -10.94 18.85 20.07
N SER A 545 -10.41 19.86 19.38
CA SER A 545 -9.24 19.73 18.50
C SER A 545 -8.01 19.19 19.24
N ARG A 546 -7.75 19.66 20.47
CA ARG A 546 -6.62 19.19 21.27
C ARG A 546 -6.81 17.75 21.75
N ALA A 547 -8.04 17.40 22.14
CA ALA A 547 -8.38 16.10 22.69
C ALA A 547 -8.33 14.99 21.63
N ILE A 548 -8.96 15.19 20.47
CA ILE A 548 -9.04 14.16 19.41
C ILE A 548 -7.65 13.77 18.87
N LEU A 549 -6.70 14.73 18.82
CA LEU A 549 -5.32 14.43 18.41
C LEU A 549 -4.59 13.57 19.45
N SER A 550 -4.87 13.80 20.74
CA SER A 550 -4.34 12.95 21.82
C SER A 550 -4.92 11.53 21.76
N ASP A 551 -6.23 11.41 21.53
CA ASP A 551 -6.91 10.12 21.44
C ASP A 551 -6.44 9.31 20.23
N ALA A 552 -6.31 9.95 19.07
CA ALA A 552 -5.79 9.32 17.86
C ALA A 552 -4.40 8.69 18.08
N VAL A 553 -3.53 9.34 18.87
CA VAL A 553 -2.23 8.77 19.23
C VAL A 553 -2.39 7.57 20.15
N ALA A 554 -3.24 7.65 21.18
CA ALA A 554 -3.47 6.56 22.13
C ALA A 554 -4.08 5.31 21.46
N LEU A 555 -5.11 5.50 20.63
CA LEU A 555 -5.82 4.46 19.90
C LEU A 555 -4.91 3.64 18.99
N VAL A 556 -3.95 4.29 18.32
CA VAL A 556 -3.05 3.62 17.38
C VAL A 556 -1.83 3.06 18.07
N ARG A 557 -1.18 3.86 18.92
CA ARG A 557 0.08 3.47 19.56
C ARG A 557 -0.12 2.39 20.62
N GLY A 558 -1.28 2.39 21.27
CA GLY A 558 -1.68 1.37 22.24
C GLY A 558 -2.07 0.02 21.62
N ASP A 559 -2.34 -0.04 20.31
CA ASP A 559 -2.80 -1.26 19.64
C ASP A 559 -1.62 -2.04 19.04
N ARG A 560 -1.41 -3.29 19.49
CA ARG A 560 -0.32 -4.13 18.98
C ARG A 560 -0.42 -4.41 17.48
N PHE A 561 -1.64 -4.56 16.97
CA PHE A 561 -1.90 -4.94 15.58
C PHE A 561 -1.75 -3.77 14.61
N TYR A 562 -1.53 -2.56 15.11
CA TYR A 562 -1.11 -1.40 14.32
C TYR A 562 0.35 -1.01 14.57
N THR A 563 1.03 -1.68 15.50
CA THR A 563 2.41 -1.39 15.89
C THR A 563 3.25 -2.66 15.77
N VAL A 564 3.52 -3.37 16.86
CA VAL A 564 4.50 -4.46 16.95
C VAL A 564 4.17 -5.69 16.10
N ASP A 565 2.88 -6.01 15.92
CA ASP A 565 2.43 -7.16 15.13
C ASP A 565 2.03 -6.78 13.69
N TYR A 566 2.12 -5.49 13.32
CA TYR A 566 1.82 -4.99 11.99
C TYR A 566 2.99 -5.24 11.03
N THR A 567 3.19 -6.51 10.64
CA THR A 567 4.36 -6.92 9.85
C THR A 567 3.97 -7.69 8.57
N PRO A 568 4.85 -7.69 7.54
CA PRO A 568 4.65 -8.52 6.35
C PRO A 568 4.51 -10.01 6.67
N LYS A 569 5.17 -10.52 7.71
CA LYS A 569 5.04 -11.93 8.09
C LYS A 569 3.69 -12.26 8.71
N GLN A 570 3.11 -11.33 9.45
CA GLN A 570 1.78 -11.53 10.02
C GLN A 570 0.68 -11.42 8.96
N LEU A 571 0.82 -10.47 8.03
CA LEU A 571 -0.22 -10.16 7.03
C LEU A 571 -0.05 -10.87 5.68
N THR A 572 1.13 -11.43 5.37
CA THR A 572 1.69 -11.69 4.02
C THR A 572 2.30 -10.45 3.36
N ASN A 573 3.33 -10.65 2.53
CA ASN A 573 4.03 -9.58 1.82
C ASN A 573 3.10 -8.85 0.84
N TRP A 574 2.26 -9.59 0.11
CA TRP A 574 1.27 -9.01 -0.79
C TRP A 574 0.30 -8.12 -0.03
N ALA A 575 -0.35 -8.65 1.01
CA ALA A 575 -1.40 -7.92 1.69
C ALA A 575 -0.85 -6.71 2.46
N PHE A 576 0.35 -6.84 3.05
CA PHE A 576 1.05 -5.70 3.67
C PHE A 576 1.28 -4.58 2.66
N THR A 577 1.76 -4.90 1.45
CA THR A 577 2.01 -3.93 0.38
C THR A 577 0.72 -3.34 -0.19
N GLU A 578 -0.34 -4.14 -0.34
CA GLU A 578 -1.66 -3.69 -0.81
C GLU A 578 -2.22 -2.59 0.10
N ILE A 579 -1.93 -2.62 1.40
CA ILE A 579 -2.42 -1.63 2.35
C ILE A 579 -1.36 -0.57 2.74
N GLN A 580 -0.13 -0.62 2.22
CA GLN A 580 0.86 0.42 2.51
C GLN A 580 0.58 1.72 1.73
N PRO A 581 0.72 2.89 2.37
CA PRO A 581 0.73 4.18 1.68
C PRO A 581 2.02 4.35 0.86
N LYS A 582 1.91 5.10 -0.23
CA LYS A 582 3.05 5.47 -1.09
C LYS A 582 3.08 6.98 -1.25
N ASP A 583 4.12 7.64 -0.77
CA ASP A 583 4.24 9.10 -0.86
C ASP A 583 4.26 9.61 -2.32
N SER A 584 4.70 8.77 -3.27
CA SER A 584 4.66 9.07 -4.69
C SER A 584 3.25 9.06 -5.31
N VAL A 585 2.25 8.52 -4.60
CA VAL A 585 0.86 8.44 -5.03
C VAL A 585 0.02 9.30 -4.09
N ASP A 586 -0.47 10.42 -4.59
CA ASP A 586 -1.29 11.36 -3.82
C ASP A 586 -0.69 11.74 -2.46
N GLN A 587 0.64 11.77 -2.30
CA GLN A 587 1.28 12.06 -1.01
C GLN A 587 0.86 11.09 0.12
N GLY A 588 0.57 9.83 -0.24
CA GLY A 588 0.26 8.75 0.69
C GLY A 588 -1.22 8.48 0.96
N HIS A 589 -2.16 9.19 0.33
CA HIS A 589 -3.61 8.93 0.48
C HIS A 589 -3.97 7.51 0.02
N MET A 590 -4.97 6.90 0.67
CA MET A 590 -5.29 5.48 0.54
C MET A 590 -6.76 5.20 0.22
N PHE A 591 -7.64 6.22 0.29
CA PHE A 591 -9.08 6.00 0.10
C PHE A 591 -9.43 5.41 -1.27
N HIS A 592 -8.68 5.78 -2.32
CA HIS A 592 -8.88 5.27 -3.68
C HIS A 592 -8.86 3.75 -3.75
N LYS A 593 -8.01 3.07 -2.96
CA LYS A 593 -7.95 1.61 -2.94
C LYS A 593 -9.27 1.00 -2.49
N LEU A 594 -9.91 1.57 -1.47
CA LEU A 594 -11.22 1.10 -1.02
C LEU A 594 -12.28 1.24 -2.13
N VAL A 595 -12.30 2.39 -2.81
CA VAL A 595 -13.24 2.66 -3.91
C VAL A 595 -13.04 1.70 -5.09
N TYR A 596 -11.81 1.57 -5.58
CA TYR A 596 -11.51 0.72 -6.73
C TYR A 596 -11.70 -0.77 -6.45
N ARG A 597 -11.52 -1.23 -5.20
CA ARG A 597 -11.77 -2.62 -4.83
C ARG A 597 -13.26 -2.90 -4.61
N ALA A 598 -14.04 -1.93 -4.16
CA ALA A 598 -15.48 -2.08 -3.99
C ALA A 598 -16.27 -1.95 -5.30
N PHE A 599 -15.82 -1.07 -6.20
CA PHE A 599 -16.49 -0.71 -7.45
C PHE A 599 -15.50 -0.65 -8.64
N PRO A 600 -14.87 -1.78 -9.03
CA PRO A 600 -13.78 -1.80 -10.00
C PRO A 600 -14.14 -1.30 -11.40
N ASN A 601 -15.44 -1.24 -11.73
CA ASN A 601 -15.95 -0.91 -13.05
C ASN A 601 -16.69 0.43 -13.10
N TYR A 602 -16.49 1.34 -12.15
CA TYR A 602 -17.28 2.59 -12.06
C TYR A 602 -16.47 3.89 -12.07
N PHE A 603 -15.16 3.77 -11.86
CA PHE A 603 -14.28 4.92 -11.70
C PHE A 603 -13.13 4.78 -12.70
N LYS A 604 -12.85 5.85 -13.44
CA LYS A 604 -11.57 5.95 -14.19
C LYS A 604 -10.42 5.84 -13.20
N GLY A 605 -9.30 5.27 -13.63
CA GLY A 605 -8.12 5.05 -12.79
C GLY A 605 -7.49 6.33 -12.20
N ASN A 606 -7.93 7.52 -12.62
CA ASN A 606 -7.50 8.82 -12.08
C ASN A 606 -8.67 9.70 -11.61
N SER A 607 -9.80 9.11 -11.20
CA SER A 607 -11.02 9.85 -10.82
C SER A 607 -10.86 10.61 -9.50
N VAL A 608 -11.15 11.92 -9.48
CA VAL A 608 -11.11 12.71 -8.24
C VAL A 608 -12.09 12.20 -7.17
N TYR A 609 -13.22 11.61 -7.60
CA TYR A 609 -14.23 11.01 -6.71
C TYR A 609 -13.70 9.79 -5.95
N ALA A 610 -12.69 9.09 -6.49
CA ALA A 610 -12.05 7.97 -5.82
C ALA A 610 -10.86 8.43 -4.96
N HIS A 611 -10.05 9.35 -5.49
CA HIS A 611 -8.78 9.76 -4.87
C HIS A 611 -8.94 10.74 -3.71
N PHE A 612 -9.87 11.71 -3.78
CA PHE A 612 -10.02 12.74 -2.75
C PHE A 612 -11.49 12.93 -2.29
N PRO A 613 -12.20 11.87 -1.86
CA PRO A 613 -13.64 11.94 -1.62
C PRO A 613 -14.04 12.74 -0.38
N MET A 614 -13.11 13.09 0.52
CA MET A 614 -13.38 13.80 1.78
C MET A 614 -13.54 15.32 1.62
N VAL A 615 -13.32 15.85 0.43
CA VAL A 615 -13.52 17.26 0.08
C VAL A 615 -14.34 17.28 -1.20
N VAL A 616 -15.29 18.22 -1.30
CA VAL A 616 -16.17 18.27 -2.48
C VAL A 616 -15.35 18.49 -3.77
N PRO A 617 -15.73 17.90 -4.92
CA PRO A 617 -14.93 17.95 -6.15
C PRO A 617 -14.60 19.37 -6.62
N SER A 618 -15.54 20.31 -6.48
CA SER A 618 -15.34 21.72 -6.87
C SER A 618 -14.26 22.42 -6.05
N GLU A 619 -14.04 22.01 -4.81
CA GLU A 619 -12.97 22.54 -3.97
C GLU A 619 -11.65 21.81 -4.21
N ASN A 620 -11.68 20.49 -4.42
CA ASN A 620 -10.49 19.74 -4.86
C ASN A 620 -9.92 20.29 -6.16
N GLN A 621 -10.75 20.77 -7.09
CA GLN A 621 -10.27 21.41 -8.30
C GLN A 621 -9.40 22.63 -8.01
N LYS A 622 -9.80 23.47 -7.06
CA LYS A 622 -9.02 24.65 -6.64
C LYS A 622 -7.73 24.23 -5.94
N ILE A 623 -7.81 23.25 -5.04
CA ILE A 623 -6.67 22.73 -4.30
C ILE A 623 -5.62 22.16 -5.26
N LEU A 624 -6.01 21.21 -6.11
CA LEU A 624 -5.08 20.52 -7.01
C LEU A 624 -4.56 21.46 -8.11
N THR A 625 -5.33 22.48 -8.51
CA THR A 625 -4.83 23.53 -9.42
C THR A 625 -3.74 24.36 -8.73
N ALA A 626 -3.95 24.77 -7.48
CA ALA A 626 -2.95 25.52 -6.70
C ALA A 626 -1.67 24.69 -6.44
N LEU A 627 -1.80 23.36 -6.35
CA LEU A 627 -0.67 22.44 -6.20
C LEU A 627 0.00 22.07 -7.54
N GLY A 628 -0.57 22.48 -8.67
CA GLY A 628 -0.03 22.17 -10.01
C GLY A 628 -0.17 20.69 -10.39
N SER A 629 -1.27 20.06 -10.02
CA SER A 629 -1.53 18.63 -10.27
C SER A 629 -2.95 18.32 -10.76
N ALA A 630 -3.79 19.33 -11.00
CA ALA A 630 -5.19 19.13 -11.42
C ALA A 630 -5.34 18.36 -12.73
N GLU A 631 -4.38 18.54 -13.66
CA GLU A 631 -4.31 17.89 -14.96
C GLU A 631 -4.05 16.38 -14.88
N LYS A 632 -3.60 15.87 -13.72
CA LYS A 632 -3.38 14.44 -13.50
C LYS A 632 -4.69 13.67 -13.28
N TYR A 633 -5.78 14.36 -12.93
CA TYR A 633 -7.03 13.75 -12.49
C TYR A 633 -8.18 13.99 -13.47
N SER A 634 -9.08 13.02 -13.55
CA SER A 634 -10.35 13.14 -14.22
C SER A 634 -11.40 13.71 -13.26
N TRP A 635 -12.13 14.71 -13.75
CA TRP A 635 -13.25 15.37 -13.08
C TRP A 635 -14.60 14.75 -13.47
N ASP A 636 -14.58 13.69 -14.28
CA ASP A 636 -15.78 13.02 -14.73
C ASP A 636 -16.47 12.33 -13.55
N LYS A 637 -17.80 12.43 -13.53
CA LYS A 637 -18.63 11.70 -12.57
C LYS A 637 -18.46 10.19 -12.76
N PRO A 638 -18.51 9.39 -11.68
CA PRO A 638 -18.45 7.93 -11.81
C PRO A 638 -19.61 7.40 -12.63
N GLY A 639 -19.36 6.33 -13.37
CA GLY A 639 -20.32 5.69 -14.26
C GLY A 639 -19.80 4.34 -14.72
N PHE A 640 -20.71 3.43 -15.07
CA PHE A 640 -20.35 2.07 -15.43
C PHE A 640 -19.42 2.02 -16.66
N ILE A 641 -18.28 1.36 -16.48
CA ILE A 641 -17.27 1.07 -17.48
C ILE A 641 -17.38 -0.42 -17.78
N HIS A 642 -17.87 -0.75 -18.98
CA HIS A 642 -18.04 -2.13 -19.39
C HIS A 642 -16.67 -2.85 -19.41
N PRO A 643 -16.53 -4.00 -18.72
CA PRO A 643 -15.39 -4.87 -18.92
C PRO A 643 -15.29 -5.30 -20.38
N PRO A 644 -14.07 -5.54 -20.91
CA PRO A 644 -13.91 -5.94 -22.30
C PRO A 644 -14.57 -7.30 -22.57
N GLN A 645 -15.27 -7.41 -23.71
CA GLN A 645 -15.78 -8.70 -24.18
C GLN A 645 -14.61 -9.55 -24.72
N PHE A 646 -14.41 -10.74 -24.15
CA PHE A 646 -13.37 -11.67 -24.59
C PHE A 646 -13.80 -12.37 -25.89
N ILE A 647 -12.90 -12.39 -26.87
CA ILE A 647 -13.01 -13.14 -28.13
C ILE A 647 -11.97 -14.25 -28.08
N ASN A 648 -12.39 -15.50 -28.25
CA ASN A 648 -11.55 -16.66 -27.90
C ASN A 648 -11.18 -17.56 -29.08
N SER A 649 -11.94 -17.56 -30.18
CA SER A 649 -11.61 -18.37 -31.35
C SER A 649 -10.40 -17.81 -32.09
N HIS A 650 -9.64 -18.69 -32.71
CA HIS A 650 -8.47 -18.31 -33.48
C HIS A 650 -8.84 -17.50 -34.73
N SER A 651 -9.77 -18.03 -35.53
CA SER A 651 -10.17 -17.42 -36.81
C SER A 651 -10.81 -16.04 -36.61
N THR A 652 -11.62 -15.88 -35.56
CA THR A 652 -12.29 -14.60 -35.25
C THR A 652 -11.29 -13.59 -34.70
N CYS A 653 -10.37 -14.01 -33.82
CA CYS A 653 -9.27 -13.13 -33.39
C CYS A 653 -8.46 -12.64 -34.59
N VAL A 654 -8.04 -13.54 -35.50
CA VAL A 654 -7.26 -13.16 -36.69
C VAL A 654 -8.04 -12.20 -37.58
N SER A 655 -9.33 -12.44 -37.79
CA SER A 655 -10.19 -11.59 -38.62
C SER A 655 -10.35 -10.19 -38.02
N ILE A 656 -10.58 -10.08 -36.70
CA ILE A 656 -10.66 -8.81 -35.98
C ILE A 656 -9.34 -8.04 -36.05
N LEU A 657 -8.21 -8.73 -35.86
CA LEU A 657 -6.89 -8.09 -35.91
C LEU A 657 -6.51 -7.59 -37.31
N ALA A 658 -7.12 -8.13 -38.36
CA ALA A 658 -6.93 -7.69 -39.74
C ALA A 658 -7.87 -6.52 -40.13
N ASP A 659 -9.05 -6.40 -39.51
CA ASP A 659 -10.04 -5.37 -39.82
C ASP A 659 -9.83 -4.08 -39.01
N GLN A 660 -9.00 -3.20 -39.57
CA GLN A 660 -8.74 -1.87 -39.01
C GLN A 660 -9.90 -0.89 -39.18
N GLU A 661 -10.91 -1.18 -40.00
CA GLU A 661 -12.03 -0.26 -40.19
C GLU A 661 -13.06 -0.38 -39.07
N THR A 662 -13.37 -1.62 -38.69
CA THR A 662 -14.37 -1.94 -37.68
C THR A 662 -13.76 -1.97 -36.28
N PHE A 663 -12.50 -2.38 -36.14
CA PHE A 663 -11.84 -2.55 -34.85
C PHE A 663 -10.56 -1.72 -34.75
N LYS A 664 -10.56 -0.73 -33.85
CA LYS A 664 -9.44 0.19 -33.63
C LYS A 664 -8.61 -0.23 -32.42
N VAL A 665 -7.33 0.08 -32.45
CA VAL A 665 -6.46 -0.07 -31.26
C VAL A 665 -6.89 0.88 -30.14
N SER A 666 -6.72 0.46 -28.89
CA SER A 666 -7.16 1.22 -27.69
C SER A 666 -6.02 1.88 -26.91
N TRP A 667 -4.77 1.48 -27.15
CA TRP A 667 -3.62 1.90 -26.36
C TRP A 667 -2.88 3.13 -26.93
N GLY A 668 -3.33 3.69 -28.07
CA GLY A 668 -2.72 4.86 -28.70
C GLY A 668 -2.63 6.06 -27.75
N ASP A 669 -3.73 6.35 -27.05
CA ASP A 669 -3.81 7.43 -26.06
C ASP A 669 -2.81 7.26 -24.91
N LYS A 670 -2.50 6.01 -24.51
CA LYS A 670 -1.48 5.72 -23.49
C LYS A 670 -0.08 6.01 -24.01
N ILE A 671 0.21 5.68 -25.26
CA ILE A 671 1.49 6.01 -25.89
C ILE A 671 1.63 7.52 -26.01
N GLU A 672 0.59 8.22 -26.46
CA GLU A 672 0.57 9.69 -26.50
C GLU A 672 0.79 10.30 -25.12
N PHE A 673 0.08 9.79 -24.11
CA PHE A 673 0.26 10.21 -22.72
C PHE A 673 1.68 9.98 -22.21
N LEU A 674 2.36 8.88 -22.54
CA LEU A 674 3.72 8.62 -22.06
C LEU A 674 4.79 9.39 -22.82
N MET A 675 4.59 9.61 -24.13
CA MET A 675 5.59 10.21 -25.02
C MET A 675 5.51 11.72 -25.13
N SER A 676 4.35 12.33 -24.87
CA SER A 676 4.20 13.80 -24.92
C SER A 676 5.28 14.48 -24.07
N ASN A 677 5.81 15.61 -24.50
CA ASN A 677 6.87 16.29 -23.74
C ASN A 677 6.65 17.80 -23.84
N HIS A 678 6.68 18.48 -22.69
CA HIS A 678 6.19 19.86 -22.54
C HIS A 678 4.77 19.98 -23.12
N ASP A 679 4.50 21.07 -23.86
CA ASP A 679 3.19 21.32 -24.48
C ASP A 679 3.01 20.60 -25.83
N LYS A 680 3.95 19.72 -26.23
CA LYS A 680 3.91 19.03 -27.51
C LYS A 680 3.54 17.56 -27.35
N ILE A 681 2.55 17.14 -28.14
CA ILE A 681 2.07 15.76 -28.21
C ILE A 681 2.97 14.96 -29.16
N TYR A 682 3.49 13.83 -28.68
CA TYR A 682 4.29 12.88 -29.44
C TYR A 682 3.68 11.47 -29.36
N GLY A 683 4.17 10.52 -30.17
CA GLY A 683 3.72 9.13 -30.11
C GLY A 683 2.43 8.83 -30.88
N LYS A 684 1.66 9.85 -31.26
CA LYS A 684 0.42 9.73 -32.06
C LYS A 684 0.62 8.95 -33.35
N ASP A 685 1.71 9.24 -34.05
CA ASP A 685 2.03 8.71 -35.38
C ASP A 685 2.95 7.47 -35.32
N PHE A 686 3.22 6.96 -34.12
CA PHE A 686 3.94 5.71 -33.93
C PHE A 686 3.19 4.53 -34.57
N MET A 687 3.91 3.58 -35.16
CA MET A 687 3.33 2.50 -35.96
C MET A 687 2.26 1.62 -35.28
N LEU A 688 2.25 1.55 -33.94
CA LEU A 688 1.24 0.78 -33.19
C LEU A 688 0.20 1.66 -32.50
N SER A 689 0.33 3.00 -32.53
CA SER A 689 -0.61 3.90 -31.84
C SER A 689 -1.96 4.05 -32.55
N GLY A 690 -2.07 3.63 -33.81
CA GLY A 690 -3.29 3.82 -34.59
C GLY A 690 -3.24 3.16 -35.96
N ASP A 691 -4.28 3.45 -36.74
CA ASP A 691 -4.53 2.88 -38.07
C ASP A 691 -4.47 3.94 -39.18
N ARG A 692 -3.84 5.08 -38.92
CA ARG A 692 -3.74 6.19 -39.88
C ARG A 692 -2.55 5.99 -40.82
N LEU A 693 -2.54 6.71 -41.94
CA LEU A 693 -1.42 6.69 -42.90
C LEU A 693 -0.05 6.98 -42.24
N PRO A 694 0.09 7.96 -41.32
CA PRO A 694 1.36 8.16 -40.61
C PRO A 694 1.82 6.95 -39.79
N ASN A 695 0.90 6.15 -39.23
CA ASN A 695 1.25 4.93 -38.49
C ASN A 695 1.84 3.88 -39.45
N ALA A 696 1.26 3.70 -40.64
CA ALA A 696 1.79 2.81 -41.66
C ALA A 696 3.16 3.28 -42.21
N GLU A 697 3.32 4.59 -42.42
CA GLU A 697 4.60 5.20 -42.82
C GLU A 697 5.69 5.02 -41.75
N SER A 698 5.34 5.21 -40.47
CA SER A 698 6.21 4.91 -39.34
C SER A 698 6.68 3.46 -39.37
N ARG A 699 5.79 2.50 -39.65
CA ARG A 699 6.14 1.08 -39.75
C ARG A 699 7.16 0.84 -40.85
N LYS A 700 6.94 1.41 -42.03
CA LYS A 700 7.83 1.28 -43.19
C LYS A 700 9.21 1.87 -42.90
N MET A 701 9.25 3.06 -42.32
CA MET A 701 10.50 3.73 -41.93
C MET A 701 11.28 2.90 -40.89
N MET A 702 10.62 2.47 -39.81
CA MET A 702 11.28 1.70 -38.77
C MET A 702 11.73 0.33 -39.28
N GLY A 703 10.94 -0.33 -40.13
CA GLY A 703 11.33 -1.59 -40.78
C GLY A 703 12.57 -1.43 -41.66
N ALA A 704 12.60 -0.42 -42.52
CA ALA A 704 13.76 -0.13 -43.37
C ALA A 704 15.02 0.26 -42.59
N ALA A 705 14.86 0.91 -41.42
CA ALA A 705 15.98 1.25 -40.56
C ALA A 705 16.48 0.05 -39.72
N LEU A 706 15.60 -0.88 -39.36
CA LEU A 706 15.89 -2.02 -38.48
C LEU A 706 16.38 -3.29 -39.21
N TYR A 707 15.97 -3.50 -40.46
CA TYR A 707 16.35 -4.69 -41.23
C TYR A 707 17.33 -4.31 -42.35
N THR A 708 18.57 -4.78 -42.25
CA THR A 708 19.64 -4.57 -43.23
C THR A 708 20.20 -5.90 -43.75
N ASP A 709 21.09 -5.85 -44.74
CA ASP A 709 21.80 -7.04 -45.22
C ASP A 709 22.57 -7.73 -44.06
N GLN A 710 22.60 -9.06 -44.08
CA GLN A 710 23.23 -9.93 -43.05
C GLN A 710 22.65 -9.83 -41.62
N TRP A 711 21.53 -9.13 -41.42
CA TRP A 711 20.93 -8.92 -40.11
C TRP A 711 20.64 -10.21 -39.33
N GLU A 712 20.13 -11.25 -39.98
CA GLU A 712 19.79 -12.51 -39.31
C GLU A 712 21.03 -13.21 -38.71
N GLU A 713 22.15 -13.24 -39.45
CA GLU A 713 23.38 -13.86 -38.98
C GLU A 713 23.94 -13.13 -37.75
N GLU A 714 23.95 -11.80 -37.78
CA GLU A 714 24.43 -10.96 -36.68
C GLU A 714 23.56 -11.08 -35.43
N VAL A 715 22.24 -11.15 -35.60
CA VAL A 715 21.30 -11.40 -34.50
C VAL A 715 21.55 -12.75 -33.85
N LYS A 716 21.74 -13.80 -34.66
CA LYS A 716 22.01 -15.15 -34.16
C LYS A 716 23.30 -15.18 -33.34
N LYS A 717 24.40 -14.66 -33.90
CA LYS A 717 25.70 -14.54 -33.21
C LYS A 717 25.58 -13.78 -31.90
N PHE A 718 24.82 -12.68 -31.90
CA PHE A 718 24.60 -11.91 -30.68
C PHE A 718 23.88 -12.69 -29.60
N TYR A 719 22.73 -13.32 -29.92
CA TYR A 719 21.94 -14.03 -28.92
C TYR A 719 22.69 -15.25 -28.37
N GLU A 720 23.49 -15.91 -29.19
CA GLU A 720 24.38 -16.97 -28.73
C GLU A 720 25.44 -16.45 -27.74
N LYS A 721 26.17 -15.39 -28.13
CA LYS A 721 27.24 -14.78 -27.32
C LYS A 721 26.72 -14.18 -26.01
N ILE A 722 25.64 -13.41 -26.05
CA ILE A 722 25.09 -12.73 -24.88
C ILE A 722 24.49 -13.73 -23.88
N THR A 723 23.81 -14.78 -24.36
CA THR A 723 23.21 -15.79 -23.47
C THR A 723 24.29 -16.56 -22.73
N LEU A 724 25.34 -17.01 -23.44
CA LEU A 724 26.49 -17.67 -22.81
C LEU A 724 27.23 -16.74 -21.85
N LYS A 725 27.44 -15.46 -22.23
CA LYS A 725 28.09 -14.46 -21.37
C LYS A 725 27.31 -14.26 -20.06
N LEU A 726 25.99 -14.11 -20.14
CA LEU A 726 25.14 -13.92 -18.97
C LEU A 726 25.09 -15.18 -18.09
N LEU A 727 25.03 -16.38 -18.69
CA LEU A 727 25.14 -17.64 -17.95
C LEU A 727 26.49 -17.72 -17.20
N LYS A 728 27.62 -17.44 -17.87
CA LYS A 728 28.94 -17.45 -17.22
C LYS A 728 29.07 -16.42 -16.09
N LYS A 729 28.46 -15.24 -16.27
CA LYS A 729 28.52 -14.14 -15.29
C LYS A 729 27.64 -14.37 -14.06
N HIS A 730 26.43 -14.90 -14.25
CA HIS A 730 25.40 -14.92 -13.21
C HIS A 730 25.17 -16.30 -12.60
N SER A 731 25.71 -17.36 -13.20
CA SER A 731 25.63 -18.70 -12.61
C SER A 731 26.65 -18.90 -11.50
N TYR A 732 26.30 -19.76 -10.55
CA TYR A 732 27.15 -20.13 -9.43
C TYR A 732 26.89 -21.58 -9.03
N LYS A 733 27.86 -22.23 -8.36
CA LYS A 733 27.70 -23.61 -7.88
C LYS A 733 27.06 -23.62 -6.49
N ILE A 734 25.93 -24.31 -6.34
CA ILE A 734 25.34 -24.67 -5.04
C ILE A 734 25.37 -26.19 -4.92
N ALA A 735 25.97 -26.69 -3.85
CA ALA A 735 26.10 -28.13 -3.60
C ALA A 735 26.66 -28.92 -4.82
N GLY A 736 27.59 -28.31 -5.57
CA GLY A 736 28.24 -28.92 -6.72
C GLY A 736 27.50 -28.79 -8.06
N VAL A 737 26.26 -28.27 -8.08
CA VAL A 737 25.44 -28.09 -9.29
C VAL A 737 25.42 -26.63 -9.70
N ASN A 738 25.49 -26.32 -11.00
CA ASN A 738 25.37 -24.94 -11.47
C ASN A 738 23.93 -24.46 -11.32
N GLN A 739 23.75 -23.21 -10.90
CA GLN A 739 22.43 -22.60 -10.73
C GLN A 739 22.44 -21.14 -11.19
N VAL A 740 21.34 -20.71 -11.80
CA VAL A 740 21.11 -19.30 -12.19
C VAL A 740 19.62 -18.97 -12.08
N ASP A 741 19.29 -17.69 -11.84
CA ASP A 741 17.94 -17.20 -12.10
C ASP A 741 17.80 -16.89 -13.61
N ILE A 742 17.21 -17.83 -14.34
CA ILE A 742 17.19 -17.75 -15.81
C ILE A 742 16.33 -16.59 -16.31
N VAL A 743 15.32 -16.18 -15.54
CA VAL A 743 14.40 -15.11 -15.95
C VAL A 743 15.06 -13.76 -15.73
N ARG A 744 15.46 -13.49 -14.48
CA ARG A 744 15.99 -12.19 -14.07
C ARG A 744 17.35 -11.90 -14.70
N ASP A 745 18.27 -12.87 -14.63
CA ASP A 745 19.69 -12.63 -14.90
C ASP A 745 20.12 -12.98 -16.33
N VAL A 746 19.28 -13.68 -17.10
CA VAL A 746 19.61 -14.11 -18.46
C VAL A 746 18.54 -13.70 -19.47
N ALA A 747 17.31 -14.20 -19.33
CA ALA A 747 16.23 -13.97 -20.29
C ALA A 747 15.95 -12.49 -20.48
N ASN A 748 15.74 -11.76 -19.39
CA ASN A 748 15.46 -10.32 -19.43
C ASN A 748 16.69 -9.51 -19.86
N LEU A 749 17.87 -9.80 -19.31
CA LEU A 749 19.08 -9.01 -19.58
C LEU A 749 19.60 -9.18 -21.02
N ALA A 750 19.40 -10.34 -21.64
CA ALA A 750 19.72 -10.53 -23.06
C ALA A 750 18.94 -9.53 -23.94
N GLN A 751 17.65 -9.32 -23.64
CA GLN A 751 16.81 -8.36 -24.35
C GLN A 751 17.21 -6.91 -24.08
N VAL A 752 17.61 -6.59 -22.84
CA VAL A 752 18.10 -5.26 -22.48
C VAL A 752 19.37 -4.91 -23.25
N ASN A 753 20.33 -5.84 -23.30
CA ASN A 753 21.58 -5.64 -24.05
C ASN A 753 21.29 -5.47 -25.56
N PHE A 754 20.41 -6.30 -26.11
CA PHE A 754 20.01 -6.17 -27.51
C PHE A 754 19.37 -4.80 -27.78
N CYS A 755 18.41 -4.38 -26.95
CA CYS A 755 17.74 -3.09 -27.03
C CYS A 755 18.72 -1.92 -26.94
N ALA A 756 19.62 -1.96 -25.96
CA ALA A 756 20.60 -0.91 -25.79
C ALA A 756 21.54 -0.78 -26.99
N ASN A 757 21.97 -1.90 -27.59
CA ASN A 757 22.82 -1.87 -28.78
C ASN A 757 22.07 -1.38 -30.02
N VAL A 758 20.85 -1.85 -30.24
CA VAL A 758 20.05 -1.48 -31.43
C VAL A 758 19.62 -0.01 -31.39
N PHE A 759 19.24 0.51 -30.23
CA PHE A 759 18.76 1.89 -30.09
C PHE A 759 19.81 2.85 -29.52
N SER A 760 21.05 2.40 -29.34
CA SER A 760 22.14 3.19 -28.74
C SER A 760 21.75 3.79 -27.37
N LEU A 761 21.10 2.99 -26.51
CA LEU A 761 20.75 3.43 -25.16
C LEU A 761 21.97 3.37 -24.23
N PRO A 762 22.09 4.28 -23.25
CA PRO A 762 23.30 4.46 -22.42
C PRO A 762 23.40 3.41 -21.30
N LEU A 763 23.60 2.15 -21.68
CA LEU A 763 23.72 1.05 -20.74
C LEU A 763 25.07 1.09 -20.01
N LYS A 764 25.03 0.92 -18.69
CA LYS A 764 26.19 0.84 -17.81
C LYS A 764 26.63 -0.62 -17.68
N THR A 765 27.81 -0.92 -18.21
CA THR A 765 28.42 -2.25 -18.17
C THR A 765 29.91 -2.13 -17.84
N GLU A 766 30.60 -3.23 -17.58
CA GLU A 766 32.06 -3.22 -17.39
C GLU A 766 32.81 -2.63 -18.60
N ALA A 767 32.31 -2.90 -19.81
CA ALA A 767 32.85 -2.33 -21.05
C ALA A 767 32.45 -0.86 -21.26
N SER A 768 31.44 -0.36 -20.55
CA SER A 768 30.90 1.00 -20.67
C SER A 768 30.58 1.58 -19.28
N PRO A 769 31.61 1.86 -18.45
CA PRO A 769 31.41 2.23 -17.04
C PRO A 769 30.78 3.62 -16.86
N ARG A 770 30.79 4.45 -17.91
CA ARG A 770 30.13 5.77 -17.95
C ARG A 770 28.67 5.73 -18.43
N GLY A 771 28.09 4.53 -18.61
CA GLY A 771 26.65 4.40 -18.87
C GLY A 771 25.80 4.92 -17.71
N ILE A 772 24.55 5.24 -18.00
CA ILE A 772 23.62 5.90 -17.06
C ILE A 772 22.80 4.87 -16.29
N PHE A 773 22.22 3.89 -16.98
CA PHE A 773 21.35 2.88 -16.38
C PHE A 773 22.05 1.53 -16.32
N THR A 774 21.99 0.84 -15.19
CA THR A 774 22.34 -0.58 -15.11
C THR A 774 21.36 -1.43 -15.93
N GLU A 775 21.72 -2.68 -16.21
CA GLU A 775 20.87 -3.63 -16.93
C GLU A 775 19.50 -3.81 -16.26
N SER A 776 19.48 -3.90 -14.92
CA SER A 776 18.24 -4.06 -14.15
C SER A 776 17.39 -2.78 -14.14
N GLU A 777 17.99 -1.61 -14.02
CA GLU A 777 17.25 -0.33 -14.05
C GLU A 777 16.59 -0.13 -15.42
N LEU A 778 17.34 -0.35 -16.50
CA LEU A 778 16.79 -0.22 -17.85
C LEU A 778 15.68 -1.24 -18.13
N TYR A 779 15.80 -2.47 -17.61
CA TYR A 779 14.72 -3.45 -17.66
C TYR A 779 13.45 -2.93 -16.97
N MET A 780 13.56 -2.44 -15.74
CA MET A 780 12.40 -1.97 -14.97
C MET A 780 11.72 -0.77 -15.63
N ILE A 781 12.49 0.15 -16.22
CA ILE A 781 11.95 1.27 -17.01
C ILE A 781 11.13 0.73 -18.19
N MET A 782 11.69 -0.17 -19.00
CA MET A 782 11.01 -0.72 -20.17
C MET A 782 9.79 -1.56 -19.79
N ALA A 783 9.88 -2.32 -18.70
CA ALA A 783 8.78 -3.11 -18.16
C ALA A 783 7.62 -2.22 -17.68
N ALA A 784 7.91 -1.11 -17.00
CA ALA A 784 6.88 -0.15 -16.56
C ALA A 784 6.17 0.52 -17.74
N VAL A 785 6.94 0.95 -18.76
CA VAL A 785 6.38 1.52 -20.00
C VAL A 785 5.49 0.50 -20.72
N PHE A 786 5.96 -0.73 -20.90
CA PHE A 786 5.19 -1.78 -21.54
C PHE A 786 3.91 -2.12 -20.75
N ALA A 787 4.02 -2.20 -19.42
CA ALA A 787 2.88 -2.48 -18.55
C ALA A 787 1.82 -1.37 -18.61
N ALA A 788 2.22 -0.09 -18.59
CA ALA A 788 1.29 1.03 -18.69
C ALA A 788 0.56 1.09 -20.05
N ILE A 789 1.21 0.65 -21.14
CA ILE A 789 0.61 0.65 -22.49
C ILE A 789 -0.28 -0.57 -22.71
N PHE A 790 0.19 -1.76 -22.33
CA PHE A 790 -0.43 -3.04 -22.74
C PHE A 790 -1.07 -3.85 -21.60
N TYR A 791 -0.77 -3.52 -20.33
CA TYR A 791 -1.19 -4.29 -19.15
C TYR A 791 -1.71 -3.42 -17.99
N ASP A 792 -2.38 -2.30 -18.31
CA ASP A 792 -3.07 -1.44 -17.32
C ASP A 792 -4.48 -1.97 -17.01
N ALA A 793 -4.54 -3.11 -16.31
CA ALA A 793 -5.79 -3.85 -16.06
C ALA A 793 -6.27 -3.83 -14.60
N ASP A 794 -5.50 -3.22 -13.68
CA ASP A 794 -5.89 -3.07 -12.28
C ASP A 794 -6.20 -1.59 -11.98
N PRO A 795 -7.50 -1.20 -11.89
CA PRO A 795 -7.89 0.19 -11.64
C PRO A 795 -7.25 0.80 -10.39
N ALA A 796 -7.05 0.02 -9.33
CA ALA A 796 -6.49 0.51 -8.06
C ALA A 796 -5.00 0.86 -8.17
N ASN A 797 -4.27 0.24 -9.10
CA ASN A 797 -2.85 0.48 -9.33
C ASN A 797 -2.57 1.29 -10.62
N SER A 798 -3.61 1.54 -11.42
CA SER A 798 -3.52 2.21 -12.72
C SER A 798 -2.88 3.59 -12.60
N PHE A 799 -3.34 4.44 -11.67
CA PHE A 799 -2.76 5.77 -11.48
C PHE A 799 -1.26 5.72 -11.20
N ALA A 800 -0.87 4.91 -10.21
CA ALA A 800 0.51 4.76 -9.77
C ALA A 800 1.41 4.25 -10.91
N LEU A 801 0.95 3.23 -11.64
CA LEU A 801 1.65 2.68 -12.81
C LEU A 801 1.85 3.75 -13.89
N ASN A 802 0.80 4.49 -14.23
CA ASN A 802 0.86 5.51 -15.28
C ASN A 802 1.78 6.68 -14.90
N GLN A 803 1.72 7.18 -13.66
CA GLN A 803 2.61 8.26 -13.20
C GLN A 803 4.07 7.80 -13.16
N ALA A 804 4.35 6.62 -12.61
CA ALA A 804 5.71 6.07 -12.57
C ALA A 804 6.26 5.83 -13.98
N ALA A 805 5.46 5.22 -14.88
CA ALA A 805 5.85 4.99 -16.27
C ALA A 805 6.10 6.31 -17.01
N ARG A 806 5.27 7.33 -16.79
CA ARG A 806 5.45 8.68 -17.37
C ARG A 806 6.77 9.27 -16.94
N GLU A 807 7.05 9.30 -15.64
CA GLU A 807 8.28 9.87 -15.08
C GLU A 807 9.54 9.21 -15.68
N VAL A 808 9.61 7.88 -15.65
CA VAL A 808 10.78 7.16 -16.19
C VAL A 808 10.90 7.28 -17.72
N THR A 809 9.78 7.37 -18.43
CA THR A 809 9.79 7.65 -19.89
C THR A 809 10.39 9.02 -20.17
N GLN A 810 10.02 10.03 -19.38
CA GLN A 810 10.55 11.38 -19.54
C GLN A 810 12.06 11.43 -19.30
N GLN A 811 12.55 10.78 -18.24
CA GLN A 811 13.98 10.69 -17.95
C GLN A 811 14.75 9.97 -19.08
N LEU A 812 14.27 8.79 -19.50
CA LEU A 812 14.90 8.03 -20.58
C LEU A 812 14.90 8.81 -21.90
N GLY A 813 13.82 9.52 -22.20
CA GLY A 813 13.70 10.29 -23.44
C GLY A 813 14.61 11.49 -23.51
N GLN A 814 14.84 12.21 -22.39
CA GLN A 814 15.85 13.29 -22.33
C GLN A 814 17.25 12.77 -22.67
N VAL A 815 17.62 11.63 -22.10
CA VAL A 815 18.94 11.03 -22.32
C VAL A 815 19.08 10.50 -23.75
N THR A 816 18.03 9.85 -24.27
CA THR A 816 17.99 9.37 -25.65
C THR A 816 18.08 10.53 -26.65
N MET A 817 17.40 11.64 -26.36
CA MET A 817 17.47 12.86 -27.16
C MET A 817 18.89 13.43 -27.23
N ALA A 818 19.59 13.54 -26.09
CA ALA A 818 20.97 14.00 -26.05
C ALA A 818 21.90 13.12 -26.91
N ASN A 819 21.70 11.80 -26.90
CA ASN A 819 22.47 10.88 -27.72
C ASN A 819 22.17 11.01 -29.22
N VAL A 820 20.89 11.11 -29.61
CA VAL A 820 20.50 11.29 -31.01
C VAL A 820 21.02 12.62 -31.56
N GLU A 821 20.95 13.71 -30.77
CA GLU A 821 21.51 15.00 -31.18
C GLU A 821 23.03 14.95 -31.34
N LEU A 822 23.74 14.24 -30.46
CA LEU A 822 25.19 14.06 -30.57
C LEU A 822 25.53 13.33 -31.88
N ILE A 823 24.82 12.26 -32.20
CA ILE A 823 25.00 11.52 -33.46
C ILE A 823 24.67 12.40 -34.67
N HIS A 824 23.61 13.20 -34.60
CA HIS A 824 23.25 14.14 -35.67
C HIS A 824 24.33 15.20 -35.92
N LYS A 825 24.90 15.79 -34.86
CA LYS A 825 25.92 16.85 -34.96
C LYS A 825 27.31 16.33 -35.35
N THR A 826 27.66 15.11 -34.95
CA THR A 826 29.00 14.54 -35.19
C THR A 826 29.14 13.78 -36.52
N GLY A 827 28.04 13.34 -37.14
CA GLY A 827 28.09 12.59 -38.41
C GLY A 827 29.01 11.36 -38.35
N PHE A 828 29.63 11.00 -39.48
CA PHE A 828 30.59 9.88 -39.58
C PHE A 828 31.88 10.04 -38.72
N ILE A 829 32.08 11.19 -38.05
CA ILE A 829 33.26 11.47 -37.21
C ILE A 829 33.17 10.77 -35.84
N SER A 830 31.99 10.27 -35.45
CA SER A 830 31.80 9.50 -34.19
C SER A 830 32.69 8.25 -34.11
N ASN A 831 33.00 7.62 -35.25
CA ASN A 831 33.91 6.47 -35.32
C ASN A 831 35.34 6.83 -34.91
N LEU A 832 35.74 8.10 -35.02
CA LEU A 832 37.09 8.56 -34.69
C LEU A 832 37.27 8.91 -33.21
N VAL A 833 36.19 9.34 -32.53
CA VAL A 833 36.23 9.73 -31.10
C VAL A 833 35.91 8.55 -30.18
N ASN A 834 35.15 7.55 -30.65
CA ASN A 834 34.90 6.29 -29.94
C ASN A 834 35.91 5.18 -30.26
N GLY A 835 36.91 5.45 -31.12
CA GLY A 835 37.94 4.51 -31.57
C GLY A 835 38.89 3.98 -30.48
N LEU A 836 38.61 4.25 -29.21
CA LEU A 836 39.35 3.71 -28.06
C LEU A 836 38.56 2.68 -27.24
N GLN A 837 37.27 2.41 -27.50
CA GLN A 837 36.47 1.57 -26.57
C GLN A 837 35.43 0.59 -27.13
N ARG A 838 35.20 0.42 -28.44
CA ARG A 838 34.19 -0.55 -28.93
C ARG A 838 34.60 -1.30 -30.20
N HIS A 839 34.93 -2.58 -30.07
CA HIS A 839 35.01 -3.55 -31.18
C HIS A 839 33.88 -4.58 -31.03
N ASP A 840 32.63 -4.17 -31.32
CA ASP A 840 31.51 -5.10 -31.48
C ASP A 840 30.61 -4.58 -32.61
N VAL A 841 30.31 -5.41 -33.60
CA VAL A 841 29.61 -5.04 -34.86
C VAL A 841 28.24 -4.42 -34.57
N LEU A 842 27.56 -4.90 -33.52
CA LEU A 842 26.26 -4.38 -33.07
C LEU A 842 26.31 -3.03 -32.34
N SER A 843 27.46 -2.64 -31.78
CA SER A 843 27.58 -1.32 -31.15
C SER A 843 27.62 -0.18 -32.17
N ASN A 844 28.15 -0.45 -33.38
CA ASN A 844 28.05 0.44 -34.53
C ASN A 844 26.65 0.41 -35.15
N TYR A 845 25.93 -0.71 -35.01
CA TYR A 845 24.58 -0.88 -35.55
C TYR A 845 23.61 0.19 -35.05
N GLY A 846 23.58 0.47 -33.74
CA GLY A 846 22.66 1.47 -33.18
C GLY A 846 22.93 2.89 -33.66
N ILE A 847 24.21 3.26 -33.82
CA ILE A 847 24.60 4.56 -34.40
C ILE A 847 24.10 4.64 -35.85
N HIS A 848 24.32 3.59 -36.64
CA HIS A 848 23.85 3.54 -38.01
C HIS A 848 22.32 3.50 -38.12
N MET A 849 21.62 2.85 -37.18
CA MET A 849 20.16 2.86 -37.11
C MET A 849 19.64 4.29 -36.89
N ILE A 850 20.21 5.02 -35.93
CA ILE A 850 19.86 6.42 -35.68
C ILE A 850 20.16 7.29 -36.89
N GLN A 851 21.29 7.08 -37.57
CA GLN A 851 21.63 7.79 -38.81
C GLN A 851 20.63 7.51 -39.94
N ARG A 852 20.20 6.25 -40.11
CA ARG A 852 19.16 5.87 -41.09
C ARG A 852 17.82 6.53 -40.77
N LEU A 853 17.46 6.63 -39.49
CA LEU A 853 16.25 7.34 -39.07
C LEU A 853 16.36 8.85 -39.31
N LEU A 854 17.51 9.47 -39.04
CA LEU A 854 17.74 10.89 -39.33
C LEU A 854 17.68 11.20 -40.83
N ALA A 855 18.04 10.24 -41.69
CA ALA A 855 17.94 10.37 -43.14
C ALA A 855 16.49 10.46 -43.65
N SER A 856 15.47 10.19 -42.81
CA SER A 856 14.06 10.42 -43.15
C SER A 856 13.67 11.89 -43.26
N GLY A 857 14.50 12.81 -42.73
CA GLY A 857 14.21 14.24 -42.68
C GLY A 857 13.32 14.66 -41.50
N LEU A 858 12.89 13.73 -40.65
CA LEU A 858 12.16 14.05 -39.42
C LEU A 858 13.06 14.74 -38.38
N PRO A 859 12.54 15.69 -37.59
CA PRO A 859 13.28 16.27 -36.46
C PRO A 859 13.71 15.18 -35.47
N ALA A 860 14.89 15.34 -34.85
CA ALA A 860 15.41 14.42 -33.83
C ALA A 860 14.39 14.15 -32.71
N SER A 861 13.62 15.17 -32.30
CA SER A 861 12.57 15.01 -31.30
C SER A 861 11.45 14.07 -31.75
N GLU A 862 11.04 14.11 -33.03
CA GLU A 862 10.02 13.19 -33.55
C GLU A 862 10.57 11.77 -33.62
N ILE A 863 11.82 11.60 -34.07
CA ILE A 863 12.49 10.30 -34.12
C ILE A 863 12.52 9.67 -32.71
N VAL A 864 12.93 10.44 -31.70
CA VAL A 864 13.08 9.95 -30.33
C VAL A 864 11.73 9.65 -29.69
N TRP A 865 10.86 10.67 -29.58
CA TRP A 865 9.63 10.58 -28.79
C TRP A 865 8.50 9.84 -29.51
N THR A 866 8.43 9.91 -30.85
CA THR A 866 7.36 9.25 -31.61
C THR A 866 7.75 7.84 -32.05
N HIS A 867 9.01 7.57 -32.38
CA HIS A 867 9.36 6.30 -33.04
C HIS A 867 10.31 5.41 -32.22
N LEU A 868 11.38 5.95 -31.68
CA LEU A 868 12.44 5.17 -31.02
C LEU A 868 11.99 4.66 -29.64
N LEU A 869 11.56 5.55 -28.74
CA LEU A 869 11.19 5.17 -27.36
C LEU A 869 10.02 4.17 -27.31
N PRO A 870 8.91 4.36 -28.04
CA PRO A 870 7.83 3.38 -28.05
C PRO A 870 8.26 2.01 -28.59
N THR A 871 9.16 1.98 -29.58
CA THR A 871 9.70 0.72 -30.13
C THR A 871 10.58 0.01 -29.09
N ALA A 872 11.48 0.74 -28.43
CA ALA A 872 12.34 0.20 -27.38
C ALA A 872 11.51 -0.34 -26.20
N GLY A 873 10.50 0.42 -25.76
CA GLY A 873 9.57 0.02 -24.70
C GLY A 873 8.76 -1.22 -25.06
N GLY A 874 8.35 -1.35 -26.32
CA GLY A 874 7.66 -2.52 -26.87
C GLY A 874 8.48 -3.82 -26.92
N MET A 875 9.81 -3.73 -26.83
CA MET A 875 10.71 -4.82 -27.20
C MET A 875 11.12 -5.73 -26.02
N VAL A 876 11.58 -5.13 -24.92
CA VAL A 876 12.31 -5.84 -23.86
C VAL A 876 11.41 -6.80 -23.08
N ALA A 877 10.30 -6.29 -22.54
CA ALA A 877 9.41 -7.07 -21.68
C ALA A 877 8.77 -8.24 -22.44
N ASN A 878 8.35 -8.00 -23.69
CA ASN A 878 7.64 -8.99 -24.49
C ASN A 878 8.51 -10.20 -24.89
N GLN A 879 9.78 -9.96 -25.25
CA GLN A 879 10.69 -11.04 -25.62
C GLN A 879 11.15 -11.84 -24.41
N GLY A 880 11.48 -11.15 -23.30
CA GLY A 880 11.89 -11.80 -22.06
C GLY A 880 10.79 -12.70 -21.50
N GLN A 881 9.53 -12.26 -21.53
CA GLN A 881 8.41 -13.07 -21.07
C GLN A 881 8.15 -14.31 -21.93
N LEU A 882 8.20 -14.18 -23.27
CA LEU A 882 7.91 -15.30 -24.17
C LEU A 882 8.95 -16.42 -24.04
N PHE A 883 10.22 -16.05 -23.95
CA PHE A 883 11.29 -17.02 -23.68
C PHE A 883 11.10 -17.72 -22.33
N SER A 884 10.82 -16.93 -21.28
CA SER A 884 10.61 -17.45 -19.92
C SER A 884 9.41 -18.40 -19.84
N GLN A 885 8.32 -18.09 -20.56
CA GLN A 885 7.10 -18.92 -20.63
C GLN A 885 7.34 -20.20 -21.43
N CYS A 886 8.05 -20.12 -22.55
CA CYS A 886 8.46 -21.28 -23.34
C CYS A 886 9.31 -22.24 -22.49
N LEU A 887 10.31 -21.70 -21.78
CA LEU A 887 11.16 -22.50 -20.91
C LEU A 887 10.39 -23.07 -19.71
N ASP A 888 9.46 -22.32 -19.11
CA ASP A 888 8.58 -22.81 -18.05
C ASP A 888 7.76 -24.04 -18.50
N TYR A 889 7.30 -24.09 -19.75
CA TYR A 889 6.66 -25.29 -20.32
C TYR A 889 7.62 -26.48 -20.29
N TYR A 890 8.78 -26.36 -20.94
CA TYR A 890 9.71 -27.48 -21.08
C TYR A 890 10.34 -27.92 -19.77
N LEU A 891 10.41 -27.04 -18.76
CA LEU A 891 10.86 -27.39 -17.42
C LEU A 891 9.74 -27.91 -16.51
N SER A 892 8.48 -27.87 -16.95
CA SER A 892 7.36 -28.46 -16.20
C SER A 892 7.37 -29.99 -16.31
N GLU A 893 6.66 -30.66 -15.40
CA GLU A 893 6.50 -32.12 -15.43
C GLU A 893 5.98 -32.60 -16.80
N GLU A 894 4.99 -31.89 -17.35
CA GLU A 894 4.38 -32.16 -18.65
C GLU A 894 5.36 -32.02 -19.83
N GLY A 895 6.08 -30.90 -19.92
CA GLY A 895 6.94 -30.58 -21.07
C GLY A 895 8.33 -31.22 -21.01
N SER A 896 8.78 -31.68 -19.84
CA SER A 896 10.14 -32.19 -19.62
C SER A 896 10.53 -33.38 -20.49
N VAL A 897 9.55 -34.12 -21.00
CA VAL A 897 9.74 -35.24 -21.94
C VAL A 897 10.45 -34.83 -23.23
N HIS A 898 10.40 -33.54 -23.61
CA HIS A 898 11.04 -33.01 -24.82
C HIS A 898 12.47 -32.52 -24.59
N LEU A 899 12.90 -32.31 -23.34
CA LEU A 899 14.23 -31.78 -23.03
C LEU A 899 15.39 -32.62 -23.58
N PRO A 900 15.37 -33.98 -23.54
CA PRO A 900 16.45 -34.78 -24.11
C PRO A 900 16.64 -34.55 -25.61
N GLU A 901 15.54 -34.39 -26.35
CA GLU A 901 15.59 -34.17 -27.80
C GLU A 901 16.02 -32.73 -28.13
N ILE A 902 15.52 -31.74 -27.38
CA ILE A 902 16.00 -30.35 -27.49
C ILE A 902 17.51 -30.28 -27.21
N ASN A 903 18.01 -31.02 -26.21
CA ASN A 903 19.45 -31.08 -25.90
C ASN A 903 20.27 -31.69 -27.04
N ARG A 904 19.78 -32.78 -27.65
CA ARG A 904 20.42 -33.40 -28.83
C ARG A 904 20.51 -32.40 -29.97
N LEU A 905 19.38 -31.82 -30.38
CA LEU A 905 19.30 -30.86 -31.49
C LEU A 905 20.17 -29.63 -31.25
N ALA A 906 20.21 -29.13 -30.02
CA ALA A 906 21.02 -27.97 -29.65
C ALA A 906 22.52 -28.16 -29.92
N LYS A 907 23.01 -29.41 -29.87
CA LYS A 907 24.42 -29.77 -30.06
C LYS A 907 24.79 -30.14 -31.50
N GLU A 908 23.80 -30.32 -32.40
CA GLU A 908 24.03 -30.82 -33.76
C GLU A 908 24.49 -29.75 -34.75
N ASN A 909 24.20 -28.47 -34.50
CA ASN A 909 24.65 -27.33 -35.31
C ASN A 909 24.37 -27.46 -36.83
N THR A 910 23.23 -28.05 -37.20
CA THR A 910 22.76 -28.13 -38.59
C THR A 910 21.55 -27.21 -38.83
N PRO A 911 21.30 -26.76 -40.07
CA PRO A 911 20.09 -26.01 -40.43
C PRO A 911 18.79 -26.75 -40.08
N GLU A 912 18.76 -28.07 -40.25
CA GLU A 912 17.60 -28.90 -39.93
C GLU A 912 17.32 -28.93 -38.42
N ALA A 913 18.39 -28.99 -37.59
CA ALA A 913 18.25 -28.94 -36.14
C ALA A 913 17.76 -27.55 -35.69
N ASP A 914 18.27 -26.48 -36.30
CA ASP A 914 17.84 -25.11 -36.00
C ASP A 914 16.34 -24.89 -36.36
N GLU A 915 15.86 -25.45 -37.47
CA GLU A 915 14.44 -25.41 -37.86
C GLU A 915 13.54 -26.20 -36.88
N LEU A 916 13.98 -27.37 -36.42
CA LEU A 916 13.26 -28.14 -35.40
C LEU A 916 13.23 -27.41 -34.05
N LEU A 917 14.33 -26.78 -33.65
CA LEU A 917 14.39 -25.95 -32.44
C LEU A 917 13.45 -24.74 -32.53
N LEU A 918 13.33 -24.12 -33.71
CA LEU A 918 12.33 -23.07 -33.94
C LEU A 918 10.92 -23.59 -33.72
N ARG A 919 10.61 -24.79 -34.24
CA ARG A 919 9.30 -25.43 -34.04
C ARG A 919 9.02 -25.75 -32.57
N TYR A 920 10.01 -26.23 -31.83
CA TYR A 920 9.91 -26.37 -30.37
C TYR A 920 9.65 -25.02 -29.70
N PHE A 921 10.44 -23.98 -30.02
CA PHE A 921 10.23 -22.66 -29.43
C PHE A 921 8.79 -22.15 -29.66
N MET A 922 8.27 -22.27 -30.88
CA MET A 922 6.92 -21.82 -31.23
C MET A 922 5.82 -22.59 -30.50
N GLU A 923 5.94 -23.92 -30.33
CA GLU A 923 4.99 -24.72 -29.55
C GLU A 923 5.07 -24.44 -28.05
N GLY A 924 6.28 -24.38 -27.47
CA GLY A 924 6.46 -24.06 -26.05
C GLY A 924 5.95 -22.66 -25.71
N ALA A 925 6.19 -21.68 -26.60
CA ALA A 925 5.61 -20.35 -26.46
C ALA A 925 4.08 -20.39 -26.56
N ARG A 926 3.50 -21.09 -27.54
CA ARG A 926 2.04 -21.22 -27.71
C ARG A 926 1.34 -21.71 -26.43
N LEU A 927 1.88 -22.76 -25.80
CA LEU A 927 1.28 -23.45 -24.65
C LEU A 927 1.32 -22.70 -23.31
N ARG A 928 2.14 -21.64 -23.22
CA ARG A 928 2.30 -20.84 -21.99
C ARG A 928 2.21 -19.33 -22.20
N SER A 929 2.17 -18.86 -23.45
CA SER A 929 2.08 -17.44 -23.75
C SER A 929 0.79 -16.85 -23.21
N SER A 930 0.91 -15.65 -22.65
CA SER A 930 -0.20 -14.94 -22.04
C SER A 930 -0.37 -13.59 -22.73
N VAL A 931 -1.12 -13.56 -23.84
CA VAL A 931 -1.28 -12.36 -24.66
C VAL A 931 -2.76 -12.04 -24.88
N GLY A 932 -3.15 -10.81 -24.54
CA GLY A 932 -4.45 -10.23 -24.88
C GLY A 932 -4.25 -8.96 -25.70
N LEU A 933 -5.01 -8.80 -26.79
CA LEU A 933 -4.94 -7.62 -27.64
C LEU A 933 -6.28 -6.86 -27.61
N PRO A 934 -6.39 -5.76 -26.83
CA PRO A 934 -7.64 -5.02 -26.72
C PRO A 934 -7.94 -4.22 -28.00
N ARG A 935 -9.22 -4.09 -28.34
CA ARG A 935 -9.74 -3.28 -29.45
C ARG A 935 -10.98 -2.51 -29.00
N VAL A 936 -11.26 -1.39 -29.68
CA VAL A 936 -12.53 -0.66 -29.59
C VAL A 936 -13.28 -0.85 -30.89
N VAL A 937 -14.56 -1.16 -30.78
CA VAL A 937 -15.46 -1.30 -31.92
C VAL A 937 -15.81 0.09 -32.45
N ALA A 938 -15.39 0.41 -33.68
CA ALA A 938 -15.66 1.69 -34.33
C ALA A 938 -16.95 1.68 -35.16
N LYS A 939 -17.43 0.50 -35.58
CA LYS A 939 -18.70 0.33 -36.30
C LYS A 939 -19.47 -0.84 -35.69
N PRO A 940 -20.78 -0.72 -35.40
CA PRO A 940 -21.57 -1.85 -34.90
C PRO A 940 -21.49 -3.04 -35.86
N THR A 941 -21.30 -4.24 -35.32
CA THR A 941 -21.09 -5.45 -36.13
C THR A 941 -21.56 -6.71 -35.40
N VAL A 942 -21.65 -7.82 -36.12
CA VAL A 942 -21.93 -9.15 -35.56
C VAL A 942 -20.79 -10.08 -35.96
N ILE A 943 -20.20 -10.74 -34.98
CA ILE A 943 -19.14 -11.73 -35.17
C ILE A 943 -19.61 -13.11 -34.68
N ASP A 944 -18.99 -14.16 -35.21
CA ASP A 944 -19.14 -15.53 -34.71
C ASP A 944 -17.88 -15.88 -33.90
N ASP A 945 -18.02 -16.22 -32.62
CA ASP A 945 -16.91 -16.68 -31.77
C ASP A 945 -17.24 -18.09 -31.26
N ASN A 946 -16.58 -19.11 -31.80
CA ASN A 946 -16.80 -20.52 -31.48
C ASN A 946 -18.28 -20.96 -31.60
N GLY A 947 -18.98 -20.52 -32.65
CA GLY A 947 -20.40 -20.84 -32.89
C GLY A 947 -21.38 -19.94 -32.14
N THR A 948 -20.88 -19.00 -31.33
CA THR A 948 -21.71 -18.02 -30.63
C THR A 948 -21.72 -16.70 -31.40
N LYS A 949 -22.91 -16.25 -31.84
CA LYS A 949 -23.06 -14.94 -32.48
C LYS A 949 -23.05 -13.84 -31.42
N LEU A 950 -22.06 -12.95 -31.49
CA LEU A 950 -21.91 -11.80 -30.62
C LEU A 950 -22.23 -10.51 -31.39
N THR A 951 -23.22 -9.75 -30.90
CA THR A 951 -23.54 -8.42 -31.43
C THR A 951 -22.73 -7.37 -30.68
N LEU A 952 -21.82 -6.70 -31.38
CA LEU A 952 -20.93 -5.69 -30.84
C LEU A 952 -21.41 -4.29 -31.19
N LYS A 953 -21.42 -3.39 -30.19
CA LYS A 953 -21.85 -2.00 -30.33
C LYS A 953 -20.66 -1.06 -30.58
N GLU A 954 -20.91 0.06 -31.24
CA GLU A 954 -19.91 1.14 -31.34
C GLU A 954 -19.45 1.60 -29.95
N GLY A 955 -18.15 1.85 -29.80
CA GLY A 955 -17.50 2.21 -28.54
C GLY A 955 -17.26 1.04 -27.59
N GLN A 956 -17.75 -0.17 -27.88
CA GLN A 956 -17.55 -1.33 -27.02
C GLN A 956 -16.08 -1.78 -27.02
N HIS A 957 -15.53 -2.02 -25.83
CA HIS A 957 -14.22 -2.63 -25.68
C HIS A 957 -14.30 -4.15 -25.82
N ILE A 958 -13.39 -4.72 -26.61
CA ILE A 958 -13.22 -6.16 -26.76
C ILE A 958 -11.76 -6.52 -26.52
N LEU A 959 -11.49 -7.79 -26.22
CA LEU A 959 -10.15 -8.32 -26.06
C LEU A 959 -10.01 -9.60 -26.88
N CYS A 960 -9.13 -9.57 -27.89
CA CYS A 960 -8.71 -10.78 -28.59
C CYS A 960 -7.81 -11.59 -27.66
N ASN A 961 -8.35 -12.70 -27.15
CA ASN A 961 -7.70 -13.55 -26.17
C ASN A 961 -6.82 -14.58 -26.88
N LEU A 962 -5.55 -14.25 -27.07
CA LEU A 962 -4.65 -15.12 -27.80
C LEU A 962 -4.23 -16.36 -26.99
N VAL A 963 -4.49 -16.37 -25.68
CA VAL A 963 -4.33 -17.57 -24.84
C VAL A 963 -5.33 -18.63 -25.28
N ALA A 964 -6.61 -18.29 -25.33
CA ALA A 964 -7.65 -19.23 -25.78
C ALA A 964 -7.51 -19.55 -27.27
N ALA A 965 -7.24 -18.56 -28.13
CA ALA A 965 -7.06 -18.78 -29.57
C ALA A 965 -5.89 -19.73 -29.89
N SER A 966 -4.84 -19.72 -29.07
CA SER A 966 -3.69 -20.62 -29.20
C SER A 966 -3.99 -22.07 -28.80
N HIS A 967 -5.14 -22.31 -28.16
CA HIS A 967 -5.65 -23.62 -27.75
C HIS A 967 -6.95 -23.99 -28.48
N ASP A 968 -7.38 -23.21 -29.48
CA ASP A 968 -8.59 -23.49 -30.27
C ASP A 968 -8.41 -24.80 -31.05
N PRO A 969 -9.19 -25.87 -30.76
CA PRO A 969 -9.02 -27.18 -31.39
C PRO A 969 -9.34 -27.19 -32.89
N VAL A 970 -10.04 -26.16 -33.40
CA VAL A 970 -10.33 -26.03 -34.84
C VAL A 970 -9.07 -25.66 -35.62
N SER A 971 -8.30 -24.69 -35.11
CA SER A 971 -7.04 -24.26 -35.72
C SER A 971 -5.84 -25.09 -35.25
N PHE A 972 -5.88 -25.59 -34.01
CA PHE A 972 -4.83 -26.41 -33.40
C PHE A 972 -5.37 -27.79 -32.99
N PRO A 973 -5.48 -28.76 -33.93
CA PRO A 973 -5.84 -30.13 -33.58
C PRO A 973 -4.89 -30.69 -32.53
N GLU A 974 -5.42 -31.33 -31.48
CA GLU A 974 -4.66 -31.74 -30.28
C GLU A 974 -3.91 -30.56 -29.63
N PRO A 975 -4.62 -29.52 -29.14
CA PRO A 975 -4.02 -28.24 -28.76
C PRO A 975 -3.05 -28.32 -27.57
N GLU A 976 -3.19 -29.32 -26.71
CA GLU A 976 -2.31 -29.50 -25.54
C GLU A 976 -1.01 -30.25 -25.87
N LYS A 977 -0.86 -30.81 -27.08
CA LYS A 977 0.34 -31.56 -27.47
C LYS A 977 1.30 -30.70 -28.29
N VAL A 978 2.59 -30.85 -28.04
CA VAL A 978 3.66 -30.32 -28.89
C VAL A 978 3.64 -31.04 -30.24
N ARG A 979 3.33 -30.29 -31.30
CA ARG A 979 3.41 -30.76 -32.69
C ARG A 979 4.31 -29.87 -33.53
N LEU A 980 5.37 -30.47 -34.08
CA LEU A 980 6.37 -29.75 -34.85
C LEU A 980 5.99 -29.58 -36.32
N ASP A 981 4.95 -30.26 -36.81
CA ASP A 981 4.53 -30.26 -38.21
C ASP A 981 3.41 -29.25 -38.52
N ARG A 982 3.04 -28.40 -37.55
CA ARG A 982 2.02 -27.36 -37.75
C ARG A 982 2.50 -26.28 -38.73
N ASP A 983 1.51 -25.66 -39.38
CA ASP A 983 1.73 -24.47 -40.20
C ASP A 983 2.18 -23.29 -39.31
N MET A 984 3.27 -22.64 -39.70
CA MET A 984 3.85 -21.51 -38.99
C MET A 984 2.96 -20.27 -38.98
N ASP A 985 2.02 -20.17 -39.92
CA ASP A 985 1.09 -19.04 -40.01
C ASP A 985 -0.05 -19.11 -38.97
N LEU A 986 -0.24 -20.26 -38.30
CA LEU A 986 -1.21 -20.41 -37.23
C LEU A 986 -0.80 -19.68 -35.93
N TYR A 987 0.49 -19.46 -35.70
CA TYR A 987 1.00 -18.90 -34.45
C TYR A 987 0.79 -17.39 -34.38
N VAL A 988 -0.13 -16.95 -33.51
CA VAL A 988 -0.57 -15.56 -33.41
C VAL A 988 -0.08 -14.82 -32.17
N HIS A 989 0.74 -15.43 -31.30
CA HIS A 989 1.21 -14.81 -30.05
C HIS A 989 2.09 -13.55 -30.23
N PHE A 990 2.48 -13.22 -31.47
CA PHE A 990 3.11 -11.95 -31.85
C PHE A 990 2.16 -10.93 -32.52
N GLY A 991 0.84 -11.18 -32.40
CA GLY A 991 -0.20 -10.45 -33.13
C GLY A 991 -0.33 -10.89 -34.59
N SER A 992 -1.37 -10.38 -35.24
CA SER A 992 -1.67 -10.60 -36.66
C SER A 992 -2.07 -9.29 -37.33
N GLY A 993 -2.13 -9.28 -38.65
CA GLY A 993 -2.55 -8.11 -39.44
C GLY A 993 -1.58 -6.92 -39.34
N PRO A 994 -2.08 -5.69 -39.56
CA PRO A 994 -1.27 -4.47 -39.62
C PRO A 994 -0.48 -4.14 -38.34
N HIS A 995 -0.95 -4.60 -37.18
CA HIS A 995 -0.27 -4.43 -35.88
C HIS A 995 0.59 -5.63 -35.48
N LYS A 996 0.80 -6.62 -36.36
CA LYS A 996 1.75 -7.72 -36.11
C LYS A 996 3.10 -7.16 -35.69
N CYS A 997 3.74 -7.75 -34.68
CA CYS A 997 5.02 -7.29 -34.14
C CYS A 997 6.05 -7.06 -35.27
N LEU A 998 6.63 -5.86 -35.36
CA LEU A 998 7.66 -5.54 -36.35
C LEU A 998 8.88 -6.45 -36.18
N GLY A 999 9.19 -6.85 -34.94
CA GLY A 999 10.28 -7.75 -34.59
C GLY A 999 9.97 -9.23 -34.75
N PHE A 1000 8.86 -9.66 -35.35
CA PHE A 1000 8.49 -11.09 -35.39
C PHE A 1000 9.60 -12.01 -35.93
N GLY A 1001 10.22 -11.66 -37.06
CA GLY A 1001 11.33 -12.44 -37.63
C GLY A 1001 12.55 -12.49 -36.70
N LEU A 1002 12.92 -11.34 -36.15
CA LEU A 1002 13.98 -11.20 -35.15
C LEU A 1002 13.73 -12.08 -33.91
N CYS A 1003 12.53 -11.99 -33.32
CA CYS A 1003 12.17 -12.71 -32.11
C CYS A 1003 12.24 -14.23 -32.32
N LYS A 1004 11.72 -14.73 -33.46
CA LYS A 1004 11.81 -16.16 -33.80
C LYS A 1004 13.27 -16.63 -33.78
N LEU A 1005 14.15 -15.88 -34.43
CA LEU A 1005 15.56 -16.24 -34.53
C LEU A 1005 16.29 -16.12 -33.18
N GLY A 1006 16.17 -14.96 -32.52
CA GLY A 1006 16.85 -14.67 -31.27
C GLY A 1006 16.43 -15.60 -30.14
N LEU A 1007 15.12 -15.77 -29.92
CA LEU A 1007 14.61 -16.60 -28.82
C LEU A 1007 14.82 -18.09 -29.06
N THR A 1008 14.78 -18.56 -30.32
CA THR A 1008 15.20 -19.93 -30.67
C THR A 1008 16.69 -20.14 -30.41
N THR A 1009 17.52 -19.14 -30.70
CA THR A 1009 18.96 -19.21 -30.40
C THR A 1009 19.22 -19.28 -28.90
N MET A 1010 18.48 -18.53 -28.09
CA MET A 1010 18.52 -18.66 -26.63
C MET A 1010 18.09 -20.06 -26.17
N LEU A 1011 17.03 -20.62 -26.77
CA LEU A 1011 16.57 -21.98 -26.46
C LEU A 1011 17.62 -23.02 -26.85
N LYS A 1012 18.32 -22.83 -27.97
CA LYS A 1012 19.45 -23.67 -28.37
C LYS A 1012 20.56 -23.66 -27.31
N VAL A 1013 20.99 -22.48 -26.87
CA VAL A 1013 22.04 -22.35 -25.84
C VAL A 1013 21.63 -23.00 -24.52
N VAL A 1014 20.44 -22.67 -24.00
CA VAL A 1014 19.97 -23.18 -22.70
C VAL A 1014 19.60 -24.66 -22.79
N GLY A 1015 18.96 -25.08 -23.87
CA GLY A 1015 18.59 -26.47 -24.12
C GLY A 1015 19.79 -27.40 -24.27
N GLY A 1016 20.94 -26.87 -24.73
CA GLY A 1016 22.21 -27.60 -24.81
C GLY A 1016 22.86 -27.90 -23.46
N LEU A 1017 22.39 -27.33 -22.35
CA LEU A 1017 22.92 -27.59 -21.01
C LEU A 1017 22.60 -29.02 -20.54
N ASP A 1018 23.59 -29.71 -19.97
CA ASP A 1018 23.43 -31.10 -19.54
C ASP A 1018 22.54 -31.21 -18.30
N ASN A 1019 21.58 -32.14 -18.34
CA ASN A 1019 20.65 -32.40 -17.22
C ASN A 1019 19.90 -31.13 -16.73
N LEU A 1020 19.51 -30.26 -17.67
CA LEU A 1020 18.76 -29.05 -17.39
C LEU A 1020 17.45 -29.35 -16.63
N ARG A 1021 17.23 -28.67 -15.49
CA ARG A 1021 16.07 -28.87 -14.61
C ARG A 1021 15.76 -27.62 -13.78
N ARG A 1022 14.60 -27.59 -13.11
CA ARG A 1022 14.28 -26.54 -12.12
C ARG A 1022 15.12 -26.72 -10.85
N ALA A 1023 15.45 -25.61 -10.18
CA ALA A 1023 15.94 -25.68 -8.81
C ALA A 1023 14.86 -26.28 -7.89
N PRO A 1024 15.22 -27.05 -6.84
CA PRO A 1024 14.24 -27.62 -5.92
C PRO A 1024 13.37 -26.57 -5.20
N GLY A 1025 12.10 -26.90 -4.99
CA GLY A 1025 11.16 -26.09 -4.22
C GLY A 1025 10.65 -24.83 -4.97
N PRO A 1026 10.04 -23.87 -4.25
CA PRO A 1026 9.39 -22.72 -4.86
C PRO A 1026 10.30 -21.82 -5.70
N GLN A 1027 11.62 -21.81 -5.45
CA GLN A 1027 12.56 -20.98 -6.19
C GLN A 1027 12.72 -21.41 -7.66
N GLY A 1028 12.44 -22.68 -7.99
CA GLY A 1028 12.46 -23.18 -9.36
C GLY A 1028 11.15 -22.99 -10.12
N GLN A 1029 10.14 -22.38 -9.52
CA GLN A 1029 8.81 -22.23 -10.09
C GLN A 1029 8.49 -20.78 -10.37
N LEU A 1030 7.89 -20.49 -11.53
CA LEU A 1030 7.25 -19.20 -11.75
C LEU A 1030 6.03 -19.09 -10.84
N LYS A 1031 5.99 -18.06 -9.97
CA LYS A 1031 4.80 -17.75 -9.18
C LYS A 1031 3.73 -17.13 -10.07
N ARG A 1032 2.99 -17.99 -10.77
CA ARG A 1032 1.95 -17.65 -11.76
C ARG A 1032 0.55 -17.82 -11.17
N LEU A 1033 -0.33 -16.86 -11.48
CA LEU A 1033 -1.73 -16.82 -11.08
C LEU A 1033 -2.60 -16.67 -12.32
N ALA A 1034 -3.76 -17.33 -12.36
CA ALA A 1034 -4.71 -17.18 -13.45
C ALA A 1034 -5.44 -15.82 -13.35
N GLY A 1035 -5.49 -15.08 -14.44
CA GLY A 1035 -6.34 -13.89 -14.59
C GLY A 1035 -7.52 -14.14 -15.53
N PRO A 1036 -8.37 -13.11 -15.76
CA PRO A 1036 -9.51 -13.18 -16.66
C PRO A 1036 -9.11 -13.68 -18.06
N GLY A 1037 -9.90 -14.61 -18.61
CA GLY A 1037 -9.62 -15.25 -19.92
C GLY A 1037 -8.39 -16.15 -19.96
N GLY A 1038 -7.79 -16.51 -18.82
CA GLY A 1038 -6.57 -17.31 -18.76
C GLY A 1038 -5.28 -16.49 -18.92
N ILE A 1039 -5.39 -15.16 -19.05
CA ILE A 1039 -4.23 -14.26 -19.08
C ILE A 1039 -3.57 -14.31 -17.71
N SER A 1040 -2.35 -14.84 -17.68
CA SER A 1040 -1.59 -15.06 -16.46
C SER A 1040 -1.06 -13.75 -15.87
N LYS A 1041 -1.10 -13.67 -14.54
CA LYS A 1041 -0.37 -12.68 -13.75
C LYS A 1041 0.76 -13.39 -13.02
N TYR A 1042 1.87 -12.71 -12.79
CA TYR A 1042 3.00 -13.23 -12.03
C TYR A 1042 3.14 -12.45 -10.74
N MET A 1043 3.97 -12.94 -9.82
CA MET A 1043 4.33 -12.19 -8.61
C MET A 1043 5.77 -11.73 -8.67
N THR A 1044 6.09 -10.65 -7.97
CA THR A 1044 7.48 -10.26 -7.65
C THR A 1044 8.18 -11.38 -6.88
N ALA A 1045 9.51 -11.39 -6.87
CA ALA A 1045 10.29 -12.48 -6.26
C ALA A 1045 10.03 -12.64 -4.75
N ASP A 1046 9.75 -11.54 -4.06
CA ASP A 1046 9.33 -11.47 -2.67
C ASP A 1046 7.82 -11.68 -2.47
N GLN A 1047 7.06 -11.87 -3.55
CA GLN A 1047 5.59 -12.02 -3.54
C GLN A 1047 4.85 -10.82 -2.94
N SER A 1048 5.45 -9.62 -2.95
CA SER A 1048 4.84 -8.39 -2.44
C SER A 1048 3.87 -7.72 -3.43
N GLY A 1049 3.97 -8.02 -4.72
CA GLY A 1049 3.10 -7.43 -5.74
C GLY A 1049 2.86 -8.33 -6.94
N PHE A 1050 1.80 -8.03 -7.68
CA PHE A 1050 1.58 -8.62 -8.99
C PHE A 1050 2.44 -7.95 -10.04
N PHE A 1051 2.95 -8.73 -10.98
CA PHE A 1051 3.73 -8.28 -12.11
C PHE A 1051 3.15 -8.92 -13.39
N PRO A 1052 3.05 -8.17 -14.50
CA PRO A 1052 2.45 -8.69 -15.73
C PRO A 1052 3.30 -9.75 -16.44
N PHE A 1053 4.61 -9.83 -16.14
CA PHE A 1053 5.55 -10.74 -16.80
C PHE A 1053 6.25 -11.67 -15.79
N PRO A 1054 6.82 -12.81 -16.22
CA PRO A 1054 7.69 -13.63 -15.37
C PRO A 1054 8.81 -12.81 -14.72
N THR A 1055 9.06 -13.04 -13.43
CA THR A 1055 10.01 -12.25 -12.63
C THR A 1055 11.28 -13.02 -12.25
N THR A 1056 11.13 -14.27 -11.78
CA THR A 1056 12.22 -15.11 -11.28
C THR A 1056 11.92 -16.58 -11.48
N MET A 1057 12.92 -17.36 -11.92
CA MET A 1057 12.87 -18.83 -11.93
C MET A 1057 14.30 -19.36 -11.88
N LYS A 1058 14.64 -20.13 -10.84
CA LYS A 1058 15.97 -20.74 -10.74
C LYS A 1058 16.02 -22.08 -11.44
N ILE A 1059 17.04 -22.28 -12.24
CA ILE A 1059 17.30 -23.54 -12.95
C ILE A 1059 18.66 -24.11 -12.55
N GLN A 1060 18.84 -25.40 -12.78
CA GLN A 1060 20.06 -26.15 -12.50
C GLN A 1060 20.48 -26.99 -13.71
N TRP A 1061 21.79 -27.18 -13.87
CA TRP A 1061 22.38 -28.07 -14.87
C TRP A 1061 23.73 -28.59 -14.39
N ASP A 1062 24.20 -29.64 -15.04
CA ASP A 1062 25.47 -30.32 -14.75
C ASP A 1062 26.52 -29.98 -15.84
N GLY A 1063 27.79 -30.22 -15.56
CA GLY A 1063 28.89 -29.95 -16.51
C GLY A 1063 29.35 -28.49 -16.55
N ASP A 1064 30.27 -28.17 -17.47
CA ASP A 1064 30.78 -26.82 -17.66
C ASP A 1064 30.02 -26.11 -18.80
N LEU A 1065 30.00 -24.77 -18.77
CA LEU A 1065 29.41 -23.99 -19.86
C LEU A 1065 30.30 -24.04 -21.11
N PRO A 1066 29.71 -24.05 -22.33
CA PRO A 1066 30.49 -23.98 -23.57
C PRO A 1066 31.41 -22.75 -23.60
N GLU A 1067 32.60 -22.90 -24.19
CA GLU A 1067 33.45 -21.74 -24.49
C GLU A 1067 32.80 -20.90 -25.61
N PRO A 1068 32.73 -19.56 -25.48
CA PRO A 1068 32.25 -18.72 -26.56
C PRO A 1068 33.15 -18.90 -27.77
N ALA A 1069 32.56 -18.97 -28.97
CA ALA A 1069 33.33 -18.96 -30.21
C ALA A 1069 34.29 -17.75 -30.20
N SER A 1070 35.57 -17.98 -30.44
CA SER A 1070 36.57 -16.93 -30.57
C SER A 1070 36.26 -16.09 -31.82
N ASP A 1071 36.17 -14.76 -31.63
CA ASP A 1071 35.88 -13.77 -32.68
C ASP A 1071 36.90 -13.84 -33.84
#